data_AF-I2H8Y0-F1
#
_entry.id   AF-I2H8Y0-F1
#
_cell.length_a   1.000
_cell.length_b   1.000
_cell.length_c   1.000
_cell.angle_alpha   90.00
_cell.angle_beta   90.00
_cell.angle_gamma   90.00
#
_symmetry.space_group_name_H-M   'P 1'
#
loop_
_entity.id
_entity.type
_entity.pdbx_description
1 polymer ?
#
loop_
_entity_poly.entity_id
_entity_poly.type
_entity_poly.pdbx_seq_one_letter_code
_entity_poly.pdbx_strand_id
1 'polypeptide(L)'
;MTQHTPTQPQKKYVLVTGGAGYIGSHTVAELIENGYECIVVDNLDNSSYESVSRLQILTKHKITFYHTDLCDKEELRKIFVNHNIDSVIHFAGLKAVGESTQIPLKYYRNNILGTLALLELMQEYHVEKLVFSSSATVYGDATRFPDMIPIPEECPLGPTNPYGNTKYTIEKILNDLYESEKKNWKFAILRYFNPIGAHPSGLIGEDPLGIPNNLLPYMAQVAVGRREKLNVFGNDYDSRDGTPIRDYIHVVDLAKGHIAALKYLDNTKSEGLCREWNLGSGTGSTVLEVYRAFCDACGDDIPYEITGRRAGDVLNLTAKPDRATNELHWKTELNVADACKDLWKWTTENPFGYQLKGVVDKFAAQKDDFESRFITLGEGTKFEVTFANLGATIVDIKVDGQSVVLGYKDEAGYLQEDTAYIGATIGRYANRIAKGKYTLNGKEYQLTINNGENCNHGGPSTFHTKKFMGPLVQNPKKDIFTAEFLLLDFGKELNEFPGDLIIHVKYIVNVAEKTLDIEYQAELVNGEATPINMTNHTYFNLNKVNKETFAGTELRVASARSLDMDMKRVVPTGKIITREIATFDSSKPTVLGEKTPDYDYAFVIDENEKITDVNTAKRRKLTTVAKAYHPESKIGLEILTTEPTFQIYTGDWLSAGYTPRQGFAVEPGRYVDAINHEQWRESVILKRGDVYGSKIVYRFT
;
A
#
# COMPACT_ATOMS: atom_id res chain seq x y z
N MET A 1 22.13 -23.69 37.07
CA MET A 1 21.18 -23.97 35.98
C MET A 1 20.85 -22.64 35.34
N THR A 2 21.57 -22.30 34.28
CA THR A 2 21.32 -21.10 33.47
C THR A 2 20.07 -21.35 32.63
N GLN A 3 19.03 -20.56 32.88
CA GLN A 3 17.81 -20.57 32.07
C GLN A 3 18.18 -20.06 30.68
N HIS A 4 18.17 -20.97 29.70
CA HIS A 4 18.18 -20.60 28.29
C HIS A 4 16.84 -19.94 27.99
N THR A 5 16.84 -18.61 27.89
CA THR A 5 15.79 -17.88 27.20
C THR A 5 15.75 -18.37 25.76
N PRO A 6 14.60 -18.77 25.21
CA PRO A 6 14.51 -19.10 23.79
C PRO A 6 14.87 -17.86 22.99
N THR A 7 16.02 -17.87 22.30
CA THR A 7 16.36 -16.86 21.30
C THR A 7 15.24 -16.85 20.26
N GLN A 8 14.57 -15.71 20.07
CA GLN A 8 13.64 -15.56 18.95
C GLN A 8 14.36 -15.95 17.66
N PRO A 9 13.71 -16.70 16.74
CA PRO A 9 14.34 -17.07 15.48
C PRO A 9 14.82 -15.79 14.78
N GLN A 10 16.09 -15.80 14.35
CA GLN A 10 16.67 -14.66 13.64
C GLN A 10 15.88 -14.41 12.36
N LYS A 11 15.35 -13.19 12.22
CA LYS A 11 14.63 -12.77 11.00
C LYS A 11 15.56 -12.91 9.79
N LYS A 12 15.10 -13.62 8.75
CA LYS A 12 15.84 -13.76 7.49
C LYS A 12 15.39 -12.67 6.52
N TYR A 13 16.32 -11.79 6.14
CA TYR A 13 16.07 -10.74 5.16
C TYR A 13 16.40 -11.25 3.75
N VAL A 14 15.43 -11.15 2.86
CA VAL A 14 15.57 -11.51 1.44
C VAL A 14 15.62 -10.22 0.63
N LEU A 15 16.73 -10.01 -0.08
CA LEU A 15 16.85 -8.93 -1.07
C LEU A 15 16.13 -9.37 -2.34
N VAL A 16 15.10 -8.65 -2.74
CA VAL A 16 14.30 -8.94 -3.93
C VAL A 16 14.52 -7.86 -4.96
N THR A 17 15.43 -8.10 -5.91
CA THR A 17 15.68 -7.14 -6.98
C THR A 17 14.60 -7.28 -8.06
N GLY A 18 14.11 -6.18 -8.63
CA GLY A 18 12.94 -6.20 -9.53
C GLY A 18 11.64 -6.51 -8.78
N GLY A 19 11.62 -6.32 -7.46
CA GLY A 19 10.51 -6.71 -6.58
C GLY A 19 9.24 -5.88 -6.74
N ALA A 20 9.31 -4.70 -7.39
CA ALA A 20 8.12 -3.92 -7.73
C ALA A 20 7.46 -4.42 -9.03
N GLY A 21 8.16 -5.27 -9.80
CA GLY A 21 7.65 -5.87 -11.03
C GLY A 21 6.59 -6.96 -10.79
N TYR A 22 6.06 -7.50 -11.89
CA TYR A 22 4.96 -8.46 -11.87
C TYR A 22 5.23 -9.71 -11.01
N ILE A 23 6.23 -10.53 -11.35
CA ILE A 23 6.51 -11.78 -10.60
C ILE A 23 7.14 -11.47 -9.24
N GLY A 24 8.00 -10.43 -9.19
CA GLY A 24 8.67 -9.98 -7.98
C GLY A 24 7.66 -9.62 -6.88
N SER A 25 6.63 -8.85 -7.20
CA SER A 25 5.61 -8.44 -6.22
C SER A 25 4.83 -9.62 -5.64
N HIS A 26 4.42 -10.57 -6.47
CA HIS A 26 3.73 -11.78 -6.01
C HIS A 26 4.65 -12.66 -5.14
N THR A 27 5.94 -12.71 -5.45
CA THR A 27 6.93 -13.44 -4.64
C THR A 27 7.18 -12.75 -3.30
N VAL A 28 7.18 -11.41 -3.26
CA VAL A 28 7.26 -10.65 -1.99
C VAL A 28 6.06 -10.96 -1.09
N ALA A 29 4.85 -11.08 -1.65
CA ALA A 29 3.68 -11.50 -0.87
C ALA A 29 3.90 -12.86 -0.21
N GLU A 30 4.29 -13.87 -1.00
CA GLU A 30 4.55 -15.23 -0.50
C GLU A 30 5.72 -15.28 0.50
N LEU A 31 6.77 -14.47 0.31
CA LEU A 31 7.90 -14.38 1.23
C LEU A 31 7.45 -13.90 2.62
N ILE A 32 6.66 -12.82 2.67
CA ILE A 32 6.16 -12.25 3.92
C ILE A 32 5.19 -13.24 4.60
N GLU A 33 4.30 -13.88 3.84
CA GLU A 33 3.39 -14.91 4.37
C GLU A 33 4.15 -16.12 4.94
N ASN A 34 5.34 -16.42 4.43
CA ASN A 34 6.22 -17.48 4.94
C ASN A 34 7.22 -16.99 6.01
N GLY A 35 7.05 -15.78 6.54
CA GLY A 35 7.82 -15.25 7.67
C GLY A 35 9.20 -14.67 7.32
N TYR A 36 9.47 -14.41 6.04
CA TYR A 36 10.66 -13.69 5.60
C TYR A 36 10.44 -12.18 5.66
N GLU A 37 11.52 -11.44 5.91
CA GLU A 37 11.56 -9.99 5.77
C GLU A 37 12.05 -9.66 4.35
N CYS A 38 11.49 -8.64 3.70
CA CYS A 38 11.82 -8.31 2.32
C CYS A 38 12.47 -6.92 2.20
N ILE A 39 13.53 -6.83 1.41
CA ILE A 39 14.13 -5.57 0.95
C ILE A 39 13.99 -5.53 -0.56
N VAL A 40 13.17 -4.63 -1.09
CA VAL A 40 12.94 -4.50 -2.52
C VAL A 40 13.90 -3.49 -3.12
N VAL A 41 14.53 -3.86 -4.23
CA VAL A 41 15.36 -2.95 -5.04
C VAL A 41 14.82 -2.95 -6.46
N ASP A 42 14.42 -1.80 -6.97
CA ASP A 42 13.86 -1.68 -8.31
C ASP A 42 14.19 -0.29 -8.88
N ASN A 43 14.46 -0.20 -10.18
CA ASN A 43 14.70 1.09 -10.85
C ASN A 43 13.41 1.66 -11.48
N LEU A 44 12.30 0.95 -11.35
CA LEU A 44 10.97 1.33 -11.85
C LEU A 44 10.86 1.48 -13.37
N ASP A 45 11.81 0.94 -14.14
CA ASP A 45 11.82 1.04 -15.62
C ASP A 45 10.58 0.41 -16.28
N ASN A 46 10.03 -0.64 -15.67
CA ASN A 46 8.84 -1.36 -16.16
C ASN A 46 7.93 -1.79 -14.99
N SER A 47 7.84 -0.96 -13.97
CA SER A 47 7.03 -1.17 -12.78
C SER A 47 6.60 0.17 -12.17
N SER A 48 5.91 0.14 -11.04
CA SER A 48 5.52 1.33 -10.27
C SER A 48 5.67 1.01 -8.79
N TYR A 49 6.09 2.00 -7.99
CA TYR A 49 6.12 1.87 -6.52
C TYR A 49 4.73 1.50 -5.94
N GLU A 50 3.64 1.82 -6.64
CA GLU A 50 2.30 1.47 -6.21
C GLU A 50 2.09 -0.03 -5.99
N SER A 51 2.82 -0.91 -6.68
CA SER A 51 2.77 -2.35 -6.39
C SER A 51 3.30 -2.65 -4.98
N VAL A 52 4.41 -2.01 -4.58
CA VAL A 52 4.99 -2.11 -3.23
C VAL A 52 4.08 -1.46 -2.19
N SER A 53 3.53 -0.28 -2.47
CA SER A 53 2.54 0.40 -1.62
C SER A 53 1.37 -0.52 -1.27
N ARG A 54 0.78 -1.16 -2.29
CA ARG A 54 -0.34 -2.10 -2.13
C ARG A 54 0.06 -3.41 -1.47
N LEU A 55 1.28 -3.90 -1.72
CA LEU A 55 1.82 -5.08 -1.03
C LEU A 55 1.86 -4.87 0.48
N GLN A 56 2.32 -3.71 0.95
CA GLN A 56 2.37 -3.43 2.40
C GLN A 56 0.99 -3.50 3.05
N ILE A 57 -0.06 -3.07 2.34
CA ILE A 57 -1.45 -3.17 2.79
C ILE A 57 -1.94 -4.62 2.75
N LEU A 58 -1.68 -5.32 1.63
CA LEU A 58 -2.08 -6.71 1.42
C LEU A 58 -1.49 -7.63 2.49
N THR A 59 -0.19 -7.52 2.74
CA THR A 59 0.54 -8.39 3.66
C THR A 59 0.54 -7.89 5.10
N LYS A 60 0.03 -6.66 5.34
CA LYS A 60 0.05 -5.98 6.63
C LYS A 60 1.46 -5.95 7.22
N HIS A 61 2.44 -5.64 6.38
CA HIS A 61 3.85 -5.69 6.71
C HIS A 61 4.61 -4.57 6.03
N LYS A 62 5.56 -3.95 6.74
CA LYS A 62 6.39 -2.89 6.16
C LYS A 62 7.41 -3.49 5.19
N ILE A 63 7.58 -2.87 4.02
CA ILE A 63 8.52 -3.32 3.00
C ILE A 63 9.53 -2.21 2.74
N THR A 64 10.79 -2.48 3.03
CA THR A 64 11.89 -1.56 2.71
C THR A 64 12.06 -1.50 1.19
N PHE A 65 12.07 -0.30 0.62
CA PHE A 65 12.20 -0.09 -0.82
C PHE A 65 13.38 0.81 -1.16
N TYR A 66 14.16 0.42 -2.16
CA TYR A 66 15.25 1.21 -2.74
C TYR A 66 15.00 1.43 -4.24
N HIS A 67 14.90 2.70 -4.63
CA HIS A 67 14.90 3.10 -6.03
C HIS A 67 16.34 3.14 -6.54
N THR A 68 16.80 2.03 -7.14
CA THR A 68 18.21 1.87 -7.49
C THR A 68 18.37 0.97 -8.71
N ASP A 69 19.18 1.41 -9.67
CA ASP A 69 19.66 0.57 -10.77
C ASP A 69 20.78 -0.35 -10.26
N LEU A 70 20.68 -1.65 -10.54
CA LEU A 70 21.71 -2.61 -10.14
C LEU A 70 23.07 -2.34 -10.81
N CYS A 71 23.10 -1.61 -11.92
CA CYS A 71 24.34 -1.18 -12.55
C CYS A 71 25.05 -0.07 -11.76
N ASP A 72 24.36 0.59 -10.83
CA ASP A 72 24.98 1.51 -9.87
C ASP A 72 25.45 0.73 -8.64
N LYS A 73 26.66 0.19 -8.75
CA LYS A 73 27.27 -0.65 -7.71
C LYS A 73 27.43 0.09 -6.38
N GLU A 74 27.63 1.41 -6.38
CA GLU A 74 27.85 2.17 -5.15
C GLU A 74 26.56 2.42 -4.39
N GLU A 75 25.45 2.70 -5.08
CA GLU A 75 24.14 2.75 -4.43
C GLU A 75 23.71 1.36 -3.93
N LEU A 76 23.91 0.30 -4.74
CA LEU A 76 23.62 -1.07 -4.33
C LEU A 76 24.45 -1.50 -3.11
N ARG A 77 25.73 -1.11 -3.04
CA ARG A 77 26.62 -1.34 -1.90
C ARG A 77 26.06 -0.80 -0.59
N LYS A 78 25.45 0.40 -0.59
CA LYS A 78 24.84 0.97 0.62
C LYS A 78 23.75 0.07 1.19
N ILE A 79 23.02 -0.65 0.33
CA ILE A 79 21.98 -1.59 0.75
C ILE A 79 22.59 -2.77 1.51
N PHE A 80 23.67 -3.36 1.00
CA PHE A 80 24.41 -4.44 1.67
C PHE A 80 25.05 -3.99 2.99
N VAL A 81 25.51 -2.73 3.09
CA VAL A 81 26.02 -2.17 4.35
C VAL A 81 24.92 -2.02 5.41
N ASN A 82 23.74 -1.57 4.99
CA ASN A 82 22.66 -1.20 5.91
C ASN A 82 21.81 -2.38 6.38
N HIS A 83 21.91 -3.54 5.71
CA HIS A 83 21.04 -4.69 5.97
C HIS A 83 21.82 -5.99 6.06
N ASN A 84 21.44 -6.83 7.03
CA ASN A 84 21.96 -8.19 7.15
C ASN A 84 21.17 -9.13 6.23
N ILE A 85 21.53 -9.11 4.94
CA ILE A 85 20.86 -9.89 3.88
C ILE A 85 21.24 -11.38 4.04
N ASP A 86 20.23 -12.24 4.16
CA ASP A 86 20.41 -13.69 4.25
C ASP A 86 20.47 -14.34 2.85
N SER A 87 19.67 -13.83 1.91
CA SER A 87 19.56 -14.37 0.56
C SER A 87 19.05 -13.34 -0.44
N VAL A 88 19.24 -13.61 -1.73
CA VAL A 88 18.79 -12.76 -2.82
C VAL A 88 17.86 -13.52 -3.75
N ILE A 89 16.76 -12.89 -4.17
CA ILE A 89 15.95 -13.32 -5.32
C ILE A 89 16.06 -12.25 -6.41
N HIS A 90 16.65 -12.64 -7.54
CA HIS A 90 17.00 -11.71 -8.61
C HIS A 90 15.98 -11.78 -9.76
N PHE A 91 15.01 -10.86 -9.77
CA PHE A 91 14.04 -10.67 -10.88
C PHE A 91 14.45 -9.57 -11.86
N ALA A 92 15.18 -8.56 -11.40
CA ALA A 92 15.51 -7.37 -12.19
C ALA A 92 16.13 -7.73 -13.55
N GLY A 93 15.56 -7.17 -14.61
CA GLY A 93 16.02 -7.38 -15.97
C GLY A 93 14.98 -6.99 -17.01
N LEU A 94 15.44 -6.48 -18.15
CA LEU A 94 14.58 -6.24 -19.31
C LEU A 94 14.16 -7.60 -19.90
N LYS A 95 12.87 -7.73 -20.27
CA LYS A 95 12.25 -9.02 -20.59
C LYS A 95 11.56 -9.13 -21.96
N ALA A 96 11.43 -8.04 -22.72
CA ALA A 96 10.66 -8.06 -23.96
C ALA A 96 11.47 -8.65 -25.14
N VAL A 97 11.13 -9.86 -25.58
CA VAL A 97 11.84 -10.57 -26.66
C VAL A 97 11.94 -9.73 -27.94
N GLY A 98 10.82 -9.19 -28.42
CA GLY A 98 10.79 -8.41 -29.67
C GLY A 98 11.52 -7.06 -29.58
N GLU A 99 11.59 -6.45 -28.40
CA GLU A 99 12.38 -5.24 -28.18
C GLU A 99 13.88 -5.58 -28.12
N SER A 100 14.24 -6.70 -27.50
CA SER A 100 15.64 -7.13 -27.36
C SER A 100 16.36 -7.31 -28.69
N THR A 101 15.65 -7.69 -29.76
CA THR A 101 16.20 -7.79 -31.11
C THR A 101 16.47 -6.43 -31.74
N GLN A 102 15.82 -5.37 -31.27
CA GLN A 102 15.96 -4.00 -31.75
C GLN A 102 17.02 -3.22 -30.97
N ILE A 103 17.11 -3.42 -29.65
CA ILE A 103 18.06 -2.74 -28.75
C ILE A 103 18.93 -3.71 -27.95
N PRO A 104 19.65 -4.65 -28.60
CA PRO A 104 20.37 -5.73 -27.92
C PRO A 104 21.40 -5.23 -26.91
N LEU A 105 22.15 -4.17 -27.23
CA LEU A 105 23.17 -3.63 -26.32
C LEU A 105 22.60 -3.17 -24.98
N LYS A 106 21.37 -2.62 -24.97
CA LYS A 106 20.69 -2.23 -23.72
C LYS A 106 20.38 -3.45 -22.86
N TYR A 107 19.90 -4.54 -23.47
CA TYR A 107 19.59 -5.79 -22.79
C TYR A 107 20.85 -6.43 -22.19
N TYR A 108 21.93 -6.56 -22.98
CA TYR A 108 23.19 -7.10 -22.49
C TYR A 108 23.75 -6.26 -21.35
N ARG A 109 23.79 -4.92 -21.49
CA ARG A 109 24.27 -4.03 -20.43
C ARG A 109 23.43 -4.18 -19.17
N ASN A 110 22.11 -3.99 -19.25
CA ASN A 110 21.24 -4.01 -18.09
C ASN A 110 21.27 -5.36 -17.36
N ASN A 111 21.01 -6.44 -18.09
CA ASN A 111 20.80 -7.75 -17.48
C ASN A 111 22.12 -8.33 -16.96
N ILE A 112 23.21 -8.24 -17.73
CA ILE A 112 24.49 -8.86 -17.33
C ILE A 112 25.25 -7.97 -16.35
N LEU A 113 25.41 -6.67 -16.62
CA LEU A 113 26.18 -5.80 -15.71
C LEU A 113 25.50 -5.68 -14.35
N GLY A 114 24.17 -5.56 -14.31
CA GLY A 114 23.42 -5.55 -13.07
C GLY A 114 23.58 -6.85 -12.27
N THR A 115 23.61 -8.00 -12.93
CA THR A 115 23.89 -9.30 -12.28
C THR A 115 25.32 -9.37 -11.75
N LEU A 116 26.31 -8.92 -12.53
CA LEU A 116 27.72 -8.93 -12.11
C LEU A 116 27.94 -8.03 -10.89
N ALA A 117 27.42 -6.80 -10.91
CA ALA A 117 27.53 -5.88 -9.78
C ALA A 117 26.88 -6.47 -8.50
N LEU A 118 25.72 -7.12 -8.64
CA LEU A 118 25.04 -7.81 -7.56
C LEU A 118 25.88 -8.97 -7.00
N LEU A 119 26.39 -9.87 -7.86
CA LEU A 119 27.19 -11.02 -7.44
C LEU A 119 28.52 -10.60 -6.78
N GLU A 120 29.17 -9.56 -7.30
CA GLU A 120 30.40 -9.02 -6.70
C GLU A 120 30.16 -8.48 -5.28
N LEU A 121 29.02 -7.81 -5.05
CA LEU A 121 28.65 -7.36 -3.70
C LEU A 121 28.21 -8.51 -2.81
N MET A 122 27.46 -9.48 -3.34
CA MET A 122 27.15 -10.71 -2.59
C MET A 122 28.41 -11.42 -2.12
N GLN A 123 29.44 -11.48 -2.97
CA GLN A 123 30.73 -12.09 -2.62
C GLN A 123 31.44 -11.28 -1.53
N GLU A 124 31.47 -9.96 -1.66
CA GLU A 124 32.11 -9.06 -0.71
C GLU A 124 31.47 -9.09 0.69
N TYR A 125 30.15 -9.23 0.76
CA TYR A 125 29.38 -9.24 2.00
C TYR A 125 28.98 -10.65 2.47
N HIS A 126 29.52 -11.70 1.85
CA HIS A 126 29.27 -13.10 2.20
C HIS A 126 27.78 -13.50 2.18
N VAL A 127 27.02 -12.98 1.21
CA VAL A 127 25.63 -13.37 0.95
C VAL A 127 25.63 -14.47 -0.10
N GLU A 128 25.59 -15.72 0.34
CA GLU A 128 25.94 -16.86 -0.54
C GLU A 128 24.74 -17.54 -1.23
N LYS A 129 23.51 -17.12 -0.92
CA LYS A 129 22.27 -17.70 -1.46
C LYS A 129 21.64 -16.80 -2.52
N LEU A 130 21.46 -17.30 -3.74
CA LEU A 130 20.76 -16.61 -4.81
C LEU A 130 19.74 -17.50 -5.52
N VAL A 131 18.52 -16.99 -5.69
CA VAL A 131 17.52 -17.54 -6.60
C VAL A 131 17.45 -16.64 -7.85
N PHE A 132 17.76 -17.21 -9.01
CA PHE A 132 17.82 -16.49 -10.28
C PHE A 132 16.57 -16.72 -11.13
N SER A 133 16.00 -15.62 -11.63
CA SER A 133 14.95 -15.63 -12.63
C SER A 133 15.51 -15.91 -14.02
N SER A 134 15.60 -17.19 -14.40
CA SER A 134 15.83 -17.61 -15.77
C SER A 134 14.52 -17.72 -16.55
N SER A 135 14.56 -18.31 -17.75
CA SER A 135 13.44 -18.36 -18.68
C SER A 135 13.58 -19.53 -19.63
N ALA A 136 12.48 -20.19 -19.98
CA ALA A 136 12.43 -21.25 -20.99
C ALA A 136 12.95 -20.79 -22.37
N THR A 137 13.09 -19.48 -22.61
CA THR A 137 13.79 -18.95 -23.80
C THR A 137 15.23 -19.44 -23.95
N VAL A 138 15.89 -19.90 -22.87
CA VAL A 138 17.24 -20.49 -22.96
C VAL A 138 17.26 -21.78 -23.77
N TYR A 139 16.13 -22.48 -23.89
CA TYR A 139 16.03 -23.68 -24.72
C TYR A 139 15.95 -23.37 -26.21
N GLY A 140 15.45 -22.19 -26.59
CA GLY A 140 15.11 -21.88 -27.99
C GLY A 140 14.05 -22.84 -28.53
N ASP A 141 14.22 -23.29 -29.78
CA ASP A 141 13.32 -24.29 -30.36
C ASP A 141 13.75 -25.72 -29.98
N ALA A 142 13.08 -26.31 -29.00
CA ALA A 142 13.38 -27.66 -28.52
C ALA A 142 13.00 -28.76 -29.54
N THR A 143 12.18 -28.45 -30.55
CA THR A 143 11.79 -29.42 -31.59
C THR A 143 12.94 -29.81 -32.52
N ARG A 144 14.06 -29.07 -32.47
CA ARG A 144 15.31 -29.43 -33.15
C ARG A 144 15.93 -30.74 -32.65
N PHE A 145 15.45 -31.26 -31.51
CA PHE A 145 15.85 -32.52 -30.92
C PHE A 145 14.64 -33.47 -30.79
N PRO A 146 14.79 -34.76 -31.11
CA PRO A 146 13.73 -35.73 -30.90
C PRO A 146 13.43 -35.90 -29.40
N ASP A 147 12.17 -36.18 -29.06
CA ASP A 147 11.70 -36.50 -27.70
C ASP A 147 11.99 -35.43 -26.63
N MET A 148 12.14 -34.15 -27.02
CA MET A 148 12.39 -33.02 -26.11
C MET A 148 11.16 -32.17 -25.79
N ILE A 149 9.95 -32.63 -26.10
CA ILE A 149 8.69 -32.00 -25.67
C ILE A 149 7.88 -33.04 -24.88
N PRO A 150 7.52 -32.79 -23.60
CA PRO A 150 7.83 -31.61 -22.80
C PRO A 150 9.33 -31.44 -22.48
N ILE A 151 9.78 -30.20 -22.32
CA ILE A 151 11.20 -29.82 -22.28
C ILE A 151 11.81 -30.15 -20.91
N PRO A 152 12.79 -31.08 -20.84
CA PRO A 152 13.53 -31.36 -19.62
C PRO A 152 14.64 -30.32 -19.35
N GLU A 153 15.10 -30.21 -18.12
CA GLU A 153 16.23 -29.35 -17.73
C GLU A 153 17.52 -29.67 -18.49
N GLU A 154 17.72 -30.93 -18.88
CA GLU A 154 18.86 -31.43 -19.65
C GLU A 154 18.81 -31.07 -21.15
N CYS A 155 17.70 -30.51 -21.65
CA CYS A 155 17.60 -30.09 -23.05
C CYS A 155 18.75 -29.11 -23.38
N PRO A 156 19.56 -29.36 -24.42
CA PRO A 156 20.68 -28.50 -24.75
C PRO A 156 20.25 -27.05 -25.00
N LEU A 157 20.87 -26.11 -24.29
CA LEU A 157 20.53 -24.69 -24.37
C LEU A 157 20.95 -24.08 -25.71
N GLY A 158 20.12 -23.20 -26.25
CA GLY A 158 20.29 -22.59 -27.57
C GLY A 158 19.28 -21.47 -27.81
N PRO A 159 19.37 -20.35 -27.07
CA PRO A 159 18.48 -19.21 -27.25
C PRO A 159 18.55 -18.61 -28.67
N THR A 160 17.43 -18.06 -29.14
CA THR A 160 17.27 -17.54 -30.52
C THR A 160 17.13 -16.02 -30.59
N ASN A 161 17.26 -15.32 -29.47
CA ASN A 161 17.09 -13.87 -29.37
C ASN A 161 17.99 -13.26 -28.28
N PRO A 162 18.28 -11.95 -28.32
CA PRO A 162 19.18 -11.30 -27.36
C PRO A 162 18.74 -11.42 -25.90
N TYR A 163 17.44 -11.31 -25.58
CA TYR A 163 16.95 -11.54 -24.22
C TYR A 163 17.32 -12.94 -23.72
N GLY A 164 17.02 -13.99 -24.49
CA GLY A 164 17.40 -15.36 -24.17
C GLY A 164 18.91 -15.55 -24.02
N ASN A 165 19.71 -14.88 -24.86
CA ASN A 165 21.16 -14.88 -24.73
C ASN A 165 21.62 -14.29 -23.39
N THR A 166 21.01 -13.19 -22.92
CA THR A 166 21.38 -12.63 -21.60
C THR A 166 21.11 -13.60 -20.47
N LYS A 167 19.96 -14.30 -20.47
CA LYS A 167 19.63 -15.31 -19.46
C LYS A 167 20.58 -16.49 -19.51
N TYR A 168 20.90 -16.98 -20.70
CA TYR A 168 21.89 -18.04 -20.89
C TYR A 168 23.29 -17.64 -20.40
N THR A 169 23.74 -16.41 -20.69
CA THR A 169 25.02 -15.90 -20.19
C THR A 169 25.03 -15.81 -18.67
N ILE A 170 23.93 -15.36 -18.04
CA ILE A 170 23.84 -15.30 -16.58
C ILE A 170 23.85 -16.70 -15.96
N GLU A 171 23.15 -17.69 -16.54
CA GLU A 171 23.25 -19.08 -16.08
C GLU A 171 24.70 -19.59 -16.12
N LYS A 172 25.47 -19.24 -17.16
CA LYS A 172 26.91 -19.57 -17.21
C LYS A 172 27.71 -18.88 -16.11
N ILE A 173 27.51 -17.58 -15.92
CA ILE A 173 28.19 -16.81 -14.87
C ILE A 173 27.96 -17.45 -13.49
N LEU A 174 26.72 -17.83 -13.17
CA LEU A 174 26.38 -18.47 -11.90
C LEU A 174 27.07 -19.83 -11.76
N ASN A 175 27.07 -20.65 -12.81
CA ASN A 175 27.77 -21.93 -12.80
C ASN A 175 29.29 -21.75 -12.64
N ASP A 176 29.91 -20.83 -13.38
CA ASP A 176 31.36 -20.57 -13.31
C ASP A 176 31.77 -20.05 -11.92
N LEU A 177 30.97 -19.15 -11.32
CA LEU A 177 31.20 -18.62 -9.97
C LEU A 177 31.04 -19.72 -8.91
N TYR A 178 30.01 -20.55 -9.03
CA TYR A 178 29.85 -21.73 -8.18
C TYR A 178 31.05 -22.67 -8.31
N GLU A 179 31.48 -22.99 -9.53
CA GLU A 179 32.62 -23.89 -9.77
C GLU A 179 33.93 -23.34 -9.20
N SER A 180 34.12 -22.01 -9.17
CA SER A 180 35.29 -21.39 -8.55
C SER A 180 35.32 -21.50 -7.01
N GLU A 181 34.16 -21.52 -6.35
CA GLU A 181 34.02 -21.51 -4.88
C GLU A 181 32.88 -22.43 -4.43
N LYS A 182 32.95 -23.72 -4.80
CA LYS A 182 31.84 -24.70 -4.62
C LYS A 182 31.31 -24.82 -3.20
N LYS A 183 32.11 -24.49 -2.19
CA LYS A 183 31.71 -24.62 -0.79
C LYS A 183 30.81 -23.48 -0.31
N ASN A 184 30.92 -22.32 -0.95
CA ASN A 184 30.29 -21.09 -0.49
C ASN A 184 28.92 -20.94 -1.17
N TRP A 185 28.89 -20.95 -2.50
CA TRP A 185 27.71 -20.53 -3.26
C TRP A 185 26.56 -21.54 -3.27
N LYS A 186 25.33 -21.03 -3.12
CA LYS A 186 24.07 -21.75 -3.22
C LYS A 186 23.13 -21.04 -4.20
N PHE A 187 23.09 -21.53 -5.43
CA PHE A 187 22.33 -20.97 -6.54
C PHE A 187 21.19 -21.89 -6.97
N ALA A 188 19.98 -21.32 -6.99
CA ALA A 188 18.81 -21.91 -7.61
C ALA A 188 18.48 -21.14 -8.90
N ILE A 189 18.58 -21.82 -10.04
CA ILE A 189 18.25 -21.25 -11.35
C ILE A 189 16.84 -21.71 -11.72
N LEU A 190 15.89 -20.78 -11.75
CA LEU A 190 14.50 -21.11 -12.03
C LEU A 190 14.13 -20.69 -13.45
N ARG A 191 13.87 -21.66 -14.33
CA ARG A 191 13.49 -21.43 -15.73
C ARG A 191 11.97 -21.34 -15.83
N TYR A 192 11.46 -20.11 -15.87
CA TYR A 192 10.02 -19.87 -15.98
C TYR A 192 9.53 -20.11 -17.40
N PHE A 193 8.30 -20.61 -17.52
CA PHE A 193 7.60 -20.73 -18.80
C PHE A 193 6.81 -19.45 -19.09
N ASN A 194 5.47 -19.49 -19.05
CA ASN A 194 4.63 -18.33 -19.36
C ASN A 194 3.78 -17.93 -18.15
N PRO A 195 4.29 -17.07 -17.25
CA PRO A 195 3.55 -16.63 -16.07
C PRO A 195 2.33 -15.79 -16.45
N ILE A 196 1.18 -16.13 -15.87
CA ILE A 196 -0.12 -15.49 -16.09
C ILE A 196 -0.92 -15.39 -14.78
N GLY A 197 -2.03 -14.65 -14.82
CA GLY A 197 -2.88 -14.44 -13.65
C GLY A 197 -2.57 -13.16 -12.91
N ALA A 198 -3.03 -13.11 -11.67
CA ALA A 198 -2.77 -12.03 -10.72
C ALA A 198 -2.91 -12.61 -9.30
N HIS A 199 -2.69 -11.79 -8.27
CA HIS A 199 -3.01 -12.21 -6.92
C HIS A 199 -4.54 -12.26 -6.76
N PRO A 200 -5.11 -13.30 -6.13
CA PRO A 200 -6.57 -13.49 -6.03
C PRO A 200 -7.28 -12.37 -5.26
N SER A 201 -6.55 -11.52 -4.53
CA SER A 201 -7.12 -10.32 -3.91
C SER A 201 -7.60 -9.29 -4.94
N GLY A 202 -7.04 -9.26 -6.16
CA GLY A 202 -7.28 -8.21 -7.15
C GLY A 202 -6.48 -6.92 -6.91
N LEU A 203 -5.64 -6.86 -5.86
CA LEU A 203 -4.88 -5.66 -5.50
C LEU A 203 -3.57 -5.48 -6.25
N ILE A 204 -2.96 -6.57 -6.72
CA ILE A 204 -1.73 -6.56 -7.51
C ILE A 204 -1.87 -7.52 -8.70
N GLY A 205 -1.27 -7.14 -9.82
CA GLY A 205 -1.24 -7.91 -11.06
C GLY A 205 -0.19 -7.35 -12.03
N GLU A 206 -0.19 -7.84 -13.27
CA GLU A 206 0.69 -7.30 -14.30
C GLU A 206 0.14 -5.97 -14.83
N ASP A 207 0.93 -4.90 -14.68
CA ASP A 207 0.66 -3.59 -15.27
C ASP A 207 1.78 -3.23 -16.26
N PRO A 208 1.70 -3.70 -17.52
CA PRO A 208 2.74 -3.45 -18.50
C PRO A 208 2.77 -1.96 -18.88
N LEU A 209 3.93 -1.32 -18.73
CA LEU A 209 4.12 0.04 -19.23
C LEU A 209 4.13 0.01 -20.77
N GLY A 210 3.21 0.76 -21.38
CA GLY A 210 3.07 0.84 -22.84
C GLY A 210 2.19 -0.24 -23.45
N ILE A 211 2.62 -0.81 -24.58
CA ILE A 211 1.88 -1.87 -25.29
C ILE A 211 2.30 -3.23 -24.74
N PRO A 212 1.37 -4.05 -24.23
CA PRO A 212 1.70 -5.39 -23.77
C PRO A 212 2.33 -6.24 -24.89
N ASN A 213 3.44 -6.92 -24.57
CA ASN A 213 4.06 -7.89 -25.48
C ASN A 213 3.53 -9.33 -25.30
N ASN A 214 2.87 -9.59 -24.16
CA ASN A 214 2.38 -10.89 -23.75
C ASN A 214 0.87 -11.02 -24.00
N LEU A 215 0.41 -12.24 -24.25
CA LEU A 215 -0.96 -12.53 -24.69
C LEU A 215 -2.03 -12.03 -23.70
N LEU A 216 -1.96 -12.43 -22.43
CA LEU A 216 -3.04 -12.16 -21.47
C LEU A 216 -3.21 -10.68 -21.09
N PRO A 217 -2.16 -9.90 -20.78
CA PRO A 217 -2.35 -8.48 -20.51
C PRO A 217 -2.87 -7.73 -21.73
N TYR A 218 -2.57 -8.20 -22.95
CA TYR A 218 -3.18 -7.66 -24.16
C TYR A 218 -4.68 -7.95 -24.20
N MET A 219 -5.09 -9.20 -23.98
CA MET A 219 -6.51 -9.60 -23.91
C MET A 219 -7.27 -8.82 -22.85
N ALA A 220 -6.69 -8.64 -21.67
CA ALA A 220 -7.23 -7.82 -20.59
C ALA A 220 -7.47 -6.37 -21.03
N GLN A 221 -6.51 -5.75 -21.73
CA GLN A 221 -6.68 -4.40 -22.27
C GLN A 221 -7.77 -4.30 -23.36
N VAL A 222 -7.97 -5.33 -24.17
CA VAL A 222 -9.08 -5.38 -25.14
C VAL A 222 -10.42 -5.45 -24.41
N ALA A 223 -10.54 -6.32 -23.41
CA ALA A 223 -11.77 -6.52 -22.63
C ALA A 223 -12.25 -5.24 -21.91
N VAL A 224 -11.33 -4.38 -21.47
CA VAL A 224 -11.67 -3.08 -20.84
C VAL A 224 -11.67 -1.90 -21.83
N GLY A 225 -11.61 -2.17 -23.14
CA GLY A 225 -11.71 -1.15 -24.19
C GLY A 225 -10.48 -0.24 -24.33
N ARG A 226 -9.33 -0.60 -23.74
CA ARG A 226 -8.05 0.12 -23.98
C ARG A 226 -7.45 -0.19 -25.35
N ARG A 227 -7.91 -1.28 -25.99
CA ARG A 227 -7.47 -1.73 -27.32
C ARG A 227 -8.69 -2.20 -28.11
N GLU A 228 -8.60 -2.08 -29.43
CA GLU A 228 -9.71 -2.42 -30.33
C GLU A 228 -9.89 -3.93 -30.48
N LYS A 229 -8.79 -4.69 -30.61
CA LYS A 229 -8.80 -6.15 -30.85
C LYS A 229 -7.46 -6.79 -30.50
N LEU A 230 -7.45 -8.10 -30.29
CA LEU A 230 -6.26 -8.93 -30.13
C LEU A 230 -5.67 -9.35 -31.49
N ASN A 231 -4.34 -9.36 -31.62
CA ASN A 231 -3.67 -9.98 -32.77
C ASN A 231 -3.14 -11.37 -32.40
N VAL A 232 -3.66 -12.41 -33.04
CA VAL A 232 -3.20 -13.80 -32.93
C VAL A 232 -2.12 -14.03 -33.99
N PHE A 233 -0.89 -14.34 -33.57
CA PHE A 233 0.26 -14.45 -34.47
C PHE A 233 0.43 -15.87 -35.01
N GLY A 234 0.01 -16.09 -36.25
CA GLY A 234 0.08 -17.36 -36.96
C GLY A 234 -1.05 -18.33 -36.61
N ASN A 235 -1.53 -19.04 -37.63
CA ASN A 235 -2.55 -20.08 -37.55
C ASN A 235 -2.18 -21.33 -38.41
N ASP A 236 -0.90 -21.45 -38.75
CA ASP A 236 -0.34 -22.44 -39.65
C ASP A 236 0.82 -23.23 -39.00
N TYR A 237 0.97 -23.14 -37.67
CA TYR A 237 1.90 -23.97 -36.91
C TYR A 237 1.43 -25.44 -36.92
N ASP A 238 2.38 -26.38 -36.80
CA ASP A 238 2.08 -27.81 -36.64
C ASP A 238 1.60 -28.13 -35.22
N SER A 239 0.50 -27.50 -34.84
CA SER A 239 -0.19 -27.64 -33.57
C SER A 239 -1.65 -28.01 -33.81
N ARG A 240 -2.35 -28.40 -32.75
CA ARG A 240 -3.73 -28.90 -32.85
C ARG A 240 -4.76 -27.90 -33.39
N ASP A 241 -4.47 -26.60 -33.37
CA ASP A 241 -5.35 -25.54 -33.89
C ASP A 241 -4.63 -24.50 -34.77
N GLY A 242 -3.39 -24.80 -35.16
CA GLY A 242 -2.55 -23.93 -35.96
C GLY A 242 -1.86 -22.80 -35.19
N THR A 243 -2.15 -22.59 -33.90
CA THR A 243 -1.50 -21.54 -33.09
C THR A 243 -0.36 -22.08 -32.20
N PRO A 244 0.63 -21.26 -31.81
CA PRO A 244 1.73 -21.71 -30.95
C PRO A 244 1.26 -22.27 -29.60
N ILE A 245 2.01 -23.24 -29.07
CA ILE A 245 1.76 -23.87 -27.77
C ILE A 245 2.73 -23.31 -26.72
N ARG A 246 2.20 -22.92 -25.57
CA ARG A 246 2.97 -22.47 -24.40
C ARG A 246 2.47 -23.15 -23.13
N ASP A 247 3.34 -23.31 -22.16
CA ASP A 247 2.96 -23.72 -20.80
C ASP A 247 2.70 -22.49 -19.94
N TYR A 248 1.41 -22.25 -19.71
CA TYR A 248 0.93 -21.12 -18.93
C TYR A 248 0.83 -21.51 -17.46
N ILE A 249 1.57 -20.79 -16.62
CA ILE A 249 1.68 -21.04 -15.17
C ILE A 249 1.08 -19.87 -14.40
N HIS A 250 0.30 -20.16 -13.36
CA HIS A 250 -0.22 -19.12 -12.47
C HIS A 250 0.91 -18.41 -11.73
N VAL A 251 0.90 -17.08 -11.68
CA VAL A 251 1.96 -16.27 -11.04
C VAL A 251 2.12 -16.56 -9.55
N VAL A 252 1.02 -16.89 -8.85
CA VAL A 252 1.06 -17.33 -7.44
C VAL A 252 1.75 -18.69 -7.29
N ASP A 253 1.47 -19.66 -8.16
CA ASP A 253 2.20 -20.94 -8.12
C ASP A 253 3.69 -20.74 -8.39
N LEU A 254 4.01 -19.87 -9.36
CA LEU A 254 5.38 -19.49 -9.65
C LEU A 254 6.06 -18.83 -8.43
N ALA A 255 5.39 -17.91 -7.75
CA ALA A 255 5.88 -17.28 -6.52
C ALA A 255 6.15 -18.31 -5.42
N LYS A 256 5.23 -19.26 -5.19
CA LYS A 256 5.44 -20.40 -4.27
C LYS A 256 6.63 -21.28 -4.66
N GLY A 257 6.94 -21.39 -5.95
CA GLY A 257 8.12 -22.09 -6.46
C GLY A 257 9.44 -21.47 -5.97
N HIS A 258 9.46 -20.15 -5.77
CA HIS A 258 10.61 -19.46 -5.18
C HIS A 258 10.78 -19.78 -3.70
N ILE A 259 9.67 -19.86 -2.96
CA ILE A 259 9.69 -20.28 -1.56
C ILE A 259 10.24 -21.70 -1.44
N ALA A 260 9.82 -22.61 -2.33
CA ALA A 260 10.32 -23.97 -2.38
C ALA A 260 11.82 -24.02 -2.70
N ALA A 261 12.27 -23.24 -3.69
CA ALA A 261 13.69 -23.11 -4.03
C ALA A 261 14.52 -22.55 -2.86
N LEU A 262 14.03 -21.51 -2.18
CA LEU A 262 14.73 -20.91 -1.04
C LEU A 262 14.84 -21.90 0.14
N LYS A 263 13.75 -22.62 0.45
CA LYS A 263 13.76 -23.70 1.44
C LYS A 263 14.71 -24.83 1.04
N TYR A 264 14.84 -25.14 -0.25
CA TYR A 264 15.81 -26.12 -0.75
C TYR A 264 17.26 -25.66 -0.49
N LEU A 265 17.59 -24.40 -0.78
CA LEU A 265 18.92 -23.83 -0.49
C LEU A 265 19.23 -23.82 1.01
N ASP A 266 18.24 -23.48 1.85
CA ASP A 266 18.35 -23.50 3.31
C ASP A 266 18.60 -24.92 3.86
N ASN A 267 17.93 -25.92 3.30
CA ASN A 267 18.03 -27.32 3.75
C ASN A 267 19.22 -28.08 3.14
N THR A 268 19.94 -27.48 2.18
CA THR A 268 21.11 -28.09 1.58
C THR A 268 22.24 -28.17 2.62
N LYS A 269 22.47 -29.39 3.14
CA LYS A 269 23.48 -29.73 4.16
C LYS A 269 24.89 -29.96 3.61
N SER A 270 25.04 -30.08 2.29
CA SER A 270 26.32 -30.31 1.62
C SER A 270 27.15 -29.02 1.50
N GLU A 271 28.41 -29.17 1.06
CA GLU A 271 29.13 -28.09 0.36
C GLU A 271 28.20 -27.52 -0.75
N GLY A 272 28.31 -26.23 -1.07
CA GLY A 272 27.40 -25.44 -1.90
C GLY A 272 26.82 -26.08 -3.18
N LEU A 273 25.88 -25.40 -3.82
CA LEU A 273 25.04 -25.92 -4.89
C LEU A 273 24.88 -24.91 -6.01
N CYS A 274 24.87 -25.37 -7.27
CA CYS A 274 24.25 -24.64 -8.37
C CYS A 274 23.36 -25.60 -9.14
N ARG A 275 22.06 -25.33 -9.20
CA ARG A 275 21.08 -26.25 -9.80
C ARG A 275 19.89 -25.52 -10.41
N GLU A 276 19.44 -26.04 -11.54
CA GLU A 276 18.33 -25.50 -12.32
C GLU A 276 17.05 -26.36 -12.25
N TRP A 277 15.91 -25.69 -12.30
CA TRP A 277 14.57 -26.30 -12.34
C TRP A 277 13.64 -25.55 -13.30
N ASN A 278 12.83 -26.30 -14.02
CA ASN A 278 11.70 -25.78 -14.76
C ASN A 278 10.54 -25.48 -13.82
N LEU A 279 10.02 -24.26 -13.88
CA LEU A 279 8.76 -23.89 -13.23
C LEU A 279 7.69 -23.67 -14.30
N GLY A 280 6.92 -24.73 -14.56
CA GLY A 280 5.79 -24.78 -15.48
C GLY A 280 4.76 -25.80 -15.01
N SER A 281 3.57 -25.77 -15.60
CA SER A 281 2.48 -26.70 -15.27
C SER A 281 2.65 -28.09 -15.87
N GLY A 282 3.50 -28.22 -16.91
CA GLY A 282 3.58 -29.39 -17.76
C GLY A 282 2.44 -29.51 -18.78
N THR A 283 1.53 -28.54 -18.82
CA THR A 283 0.37 -28.53 -19.71
C THR A 283 0.54 -27.48 -20.80
N GLY A 284 0.81 -27.92 -22.02
CA GLY A 284 0.91 -27.03 -23.18
C GLY A 284 -0.47 -26.61 -23.69
N SER A 285 -0.81 -25.33 -23.60
CA SER A 285 -2.06 -24.76 -24.12
C SER A 285 -1.81 -23.96 -25.40
N THR A 286 -2.75 -23.99 -26.34
CA THR A 286 -2.70 -23.17 -27.55
C THR A 286 -3.15 -21.73 -27.26
N VAL A 287 -2.85 -20.80 -28.17
CA VAL A 287 -3.31 -19.42 -28.03
C VAL A 287 -4.84 -19.34 -28.00
N LEU A 288 -5.54 -20.12 -28.83
CA LEU A 288 -7.00 -20.08 -28.90
C LEU A 288 -7.68 -20.74 -27.69
N GLU A 289 -7.07 -21.75 -27.08
CA GLU A 289 -7.56 -22.32 -25.82
C GLU A 289 -7.48 -21.31 -24.68
N VAL A 290 -6.37 -20.58 -24.58
CA VAL A 290 -6.22 -19.52 -23.56
C VAL A 290 -7.14 -18.34 -23.84
N TYR A 291 -7.32 -17.97 -25.10
CA TYR A 291 -8.34 -16.98 -25.50
C TYR A 291 -9.74 -17.40 -25.03
N ARG A 292 -10.13 -18.66 -25.23
CA ARG A 292 -11.43 -19.16 -24.76
C ARG A 292 -11.55 -19.14 -23.24
N ALA A 293 -10.54 -19.63 -22.52
CA ALA A 293 -10.52 -19.57 -21.06
C ALA A 293 -10.62 -18.13 -20.52
N PHE A 294 -10.03 -17.16 -21.21
CA PHE A 294 -10.13 -15.74 -20.86
C PHE A 294 -11.53 -15.17 -21.14
N CYS A 295 -12.12 -15.48 -22.31
CA CYS A 295 -13.50 -15.07 -22.64
C CYS A 295 -14.51 -15.64 -21.63
N ASP A 296 -14.33 -16.91 -21.22
CA ASP A 296 -15.15 -17.53 -20.19
C ASP A 296 -15.02 -16.81 -18.83
N ALA A 297 -13.82 -16.31 -18.50
CA ALA A 297 -13.57 -15.58 -17.26
C ALA A 297 -14.15 -14.16 -17.26
N CYS A 298 -14.08 -13.44 -18.39
CA CYS A 298 -14.66 -12.11 -18.49
C CYS A 298 -16.17 -12.10 -18.79
N GLY A 299 -16.71 -13.22 -19.28
CA GLY A 299 -18.13 -13.41 -19.59
C GLY A 299 -18.55 -12.90 -20.97
N ASP A 300 -17.60 -12.47 -21.80
CA ASP A 300 -17.83 -11.91 -23.13
C ASP A 300 -16.73 -12.36 -24.13
N ASP A 301 -17.10 -12.55 -25.40
CA ASP A 301 -16.13 -12.75 -26.46
C ASP A 301 -15.42 -11.43 -26.80
N ILE A 302 -14.08 -11.42 -26.77
CA ILE A 302 -13.29 -10.25 -27.19
C ILE A 302 -12.88 -10.36 -28.67
N PRO A 303 -12.85 -9.26 -29.44
CA PRO A 303 -12.46 -9.31 -30.84
C PRO A 303 -10.99 -9.70 -31.01
N TYR A 304 -10.70 -10.55 -32.00
CA TYR A 304 -9.34 -10.87 -32.43
C TYR A 304 -9.22 -10.96 -33.95
N GLU A 305 -8.00 -10.84 -34.46
CA GLU A 305 -7.64 -11.14 -35.84
C GLU A 305 -6.43 -12.07 -35.92
N ILE A 306 -6.42 -12.95 -36.92
CA ILE A 306 -5.26 -13.79 -37.22
C ILE A 306 -4.30 -12.98 -38.11
N THR A 307 -3.04 -12.93 -37.72
CA THR A 307 -1.96 -12.22 -38.42
C THR A 307 -0.83 -13.19 -38.76
N GLY A 308 0.18 -12.73 -39.49
CA GLY A 308 1.37 -13.53 -39.78
C GLY A 308 2.12 -13.95 -38.51
N ARG A 309 2.97 -14.98 -38.63
CA ARG A 309 3.83 -15.42 -37.51
C ARG A 309 4.74 -14.28 -37.03
N ARG A 310 4.93 -14.21 -35.72
CA ARG A 310 5.87 -13.25 -35.11
C ARG A 310 7.28 -13.85 -35.11
N ALA A 311 8.27 -13.05 -35.52
CA ALA A 311 9.66 -13.48 -35.56
C ALA A 311 10.14 -13.93 -34.17
N GLY A 312 10.77 -15.11 -34.10
CA GLY A 312 11.30 -15.69 -32.86
C GLY A 312 10.31 -16.56 -32.07
N ASP A 313 9.03 -16.63 -32.44
CA ASP A 313 8.08 -17.56 -31.81
C ASP A 313 8.35 -19.01 -32.24
N VAL A 314 8.48 -19.89 -31.26
CA VAL A 314 8.63 -21.34 -31.44
C VAL A 314 7.28 -22.05 -31.44
N LEU A 315 7.24 -23.27 -31.99
CA LEU A 315 6.03 -24.10 -32.04
C LEU A 315 5.51 -24.46 -30.65
N ASN A 316 6.34 -25.08 -29.82
CA ASN A 316 5.93 -25.63 -28.53
C ASN A 316 6.98 -25.32 -27.45
N LEU A 317 6.52 -24.78 -26.33
CA LEU A 317 7.32 -24.47 -25.16
C LEU A 317 6.62 -25.01 -23.91
N THR A 318 6.55 -26.33 -23.77
CA THR A 318 5.92 -27.01 -22.62
C THR A 318 6.96 -27.54 -21.65
N ALA A 319 6.80 -27.32 -20.34
CA ALA A 319 7.77 -27.77 -19.35
C ALA A 319 7.68 -29.26 -19.07
N LYS A 320 8.80 -29.90 -18.73
CA LYS A 320 8.78 -31.15 -17.96
C LYS A 320 9.03 -30.80 -16.49
N PRO A 321 8.00 -30.80 -15.61
CA PRO A 321 8.13 -30.30 -14.23
C PRO A 321 8.59 -31.36 -13.21
N ASP A 322 8.94 -32.57 -13.67
CA ASP A 322 9.27 -33.71 -12.81
C ASP A 322 10.36 -33.39 -11.79
N ARG A 323 11.42 -32.68 -12.21
CA ARG A 323 12.55 -32.35 -11.33
C ARG A 323 12.11 -31.43 -10.19
N ALA A 324 11.36 -30.36 -10.48
CA ALA A 324 10.84 -29.47 -9.45
C ALA A 324 9.86 -30.20 -8.50
N THR A 325 9.02 -31.09 -9.05
CA THR A 325 8.11 -31.92 -8.24
C THR A 325 8.85 -32.83 -7.28
N ASN A 326 9.92 -33.49 -7.75
CA ASN A 326 10.65 -34.47 -6.97
C ASN A 326 11.64 -33.84 -5.97
N GLU A 327 12.31 -32.75 -6.35
CA GLU A 327 13.41 -32.18 -5.57
C GLU A 327 12.96 -30.97 -4.73
N LEU A 328 12.21 -30.04 -5.31
CA LEU A 328 11.69 -28.87 -4.59
C LEU A 328 10.39 -29.18 -3.83
N HIS A 329 9.79 -30.34 -4.08
CA HIS A 329 8.46 -30.70 -3.59
C HIS A 329 7.41 -29.65 -3.97
N TRP A 330 7.55 -29.10 -5.17
CA TRP A 330 6.67 -28.05 -5.70
C TRP A 330 6.07 -28.49 -7.02
N LYS A 331 4.79 -28.18 -7.22
CA LYS A 331 4.05 -28.31 -8.48
C LYS A 331 2.97 -27.24 -8.53
N THR A 332 2.47 -26.94 -9.72
CA THR A 332 1.33 -26.03 -9.88
C THR A 332 0.05 -26.62 -9.27
N GLU A 333 -0.74 -25.78 -8.61
CA GLU A 333 -2.04 -26.12 -8.03
C GLU A 333 -3.20 -25.42 -8.76
N LEU A 334 -2.91 -24.33 -9.49
CA LEU A 334 -3.85 -23.50 -10.21
C LEU A 334 -3.73 -23.75 -11.72
N ASN A 335 -4.87 -23.72 -12.42
CA ASN A 335 -4.92 -23.92 -13.86
C ASN A 335 -5.09 -22.59 -14.63
N VAL A 336 -5.15 -22.67 -15.96
CA VAL A 336 -5.34 -21.51 -16.84
C VAL A 336 -6.65 -20.77 -16.57
N ALA A 337 -7.73 -21.48 -16.24
CA ALA A 337 -9.01 -20.84 -15.94
C ALA A 337 -8.96 -20.05 -14.61
N ASP A 338 -8.26 -20.58 -13.60
CA ASP A 338 -8.04 -19.84 -12.35
C ASP A 338 -7.20 -18.58 -12.60
N ALA A 339 -6.13 -18.70 -13.39
CA ALA A 339 -5.32 -17.54 -13.80
C ALA A 339 -6.15 -16.51 -14.57
N CYS A 340 -7.04 -16.93 -15.47
CA CYS A 340 -7.91 -16.00 -16.19
C CYS A 340 -8.89 -15.28 -15.25
N LYS A 341 -9.46 -15.97 -14.26
CA LYS A 341 -10.34 -15.36 -13.25
C LYS A 341 -9.61 -14.34 -12.39
N ASP A 342 -8.45 -14.70 -11.86
CA ASP A 342 -7.67 -13.81 -11.01
C ASP A 342 -7.15 -12.60 -11.79
N LEU A 343 -6.70 -12.80 -13.03
CA LEU A 343 -6.37 -11.70 -13.94
C LEU A 343 -7.59 -10.80 -14.21
N TRP A 344 -8.75 -11.38 -14.46
CA TRP A 344 -9.97 -10.61 -14.74
C TRP A 344 -10.40 -9.78 -13.52
N LYS A 345 -10.26 -10.32 -12.31
CA LYS A 345 -10.49 -9.57 -11.08
C LYS A 345 -9.53 -8.39 -10.95
N TRP A 346 -8.22 -8.61 -11.12
CA TRP A 346 -7.24 -7.52 -11.16
C TRP A 346 -7.61 -6.46 -12.20
N THR A 347 -7.99 -6.91 -13.40
CA THR A 347 -8.32 -6.04 -14.55
C THR A 347 -9.57 -5.20 -14.30
N THR A 348 -10.62 -5.77 -13.70
CA THR A 348 -11.87 -5.04 -13.44
C THR A 348 -11.75 -4.08 -12.27
N GLU A 349 -10.94 -4.42 -11.26
CA GLU A 349 -10.63 -3.52 -10.15
C GLU A 349 -9.62 -2.43 -10.55
N ASN A 350 -8.80 -2.68 -11.57
CA ASN A 350 -7.70 -1.80 -12.00
C ASN A 350 -7.60 -1.73 -13.54
N PRO A 351 -8.62 -1.21 -14.25
CA PRO A 351 -8.68 -1.25 -15.72
C PRO A 351 -7.53 -0.53 -16.40
N PHE A 352 -6.96 0.49 -15.74
CA PHE A 352 -5.81 1.25 -16.22
C PHE A 352 -4.50 0.92 -15.51
N GLY A 353 -4.46 -0.18 -14.74
CA GLY A 353 -3.31 -0.54 -13.92
C GLY A 353 -3.23 0.30 -12.64
N TYR A 354 -2.00 0.57 -12.18
CA TYR A 354 -1.77 1.36 -10.98
C TYR A 354 -1.89 2.87 -11.22
N GLN A 355 -1.68 3.31 -12.45
CA GLN A 355 -1.72 4.73 -12.83
C GLN A 355 -3.15 5.19 -13.08
N LEU A 356 -3.57 6.24 -12.37
CA LEU A 356 -4.94 6.76 -12.42
C LEU A 356 -4.96 8.23 -12.85
N LYS A 357 -5.84 8.55 -13.80
CA LYS A 357 -6.07 9.95 -14.18
C LYS A 357 -6.67 10.72 -13.00
N GLY A 358 -6.14 11.91 -12.72
CA GLY A 358 -6.57 12.73 -11.58
C GLY A 358 -5.92 12.30 -10.26
N VAL A 359 -4.92 11.42 -10.30
CA VAL A 359 -4.06 11.10 -9.16
C VAL A 359 -2.65 11.54 -9.49
N VAL A 360 -2.02 12.31 -8.60
CA VAL A 360 -0.62 12.71 -8.70
C VAL A 360 0.04 12.59 -7.34
N ASP A 361 1.33 12.27 -7.32
CA ASP A 361 2.11 12.26 -6.10
C ASP A 361 3.42 13.06 -6.25
N LYS A 362 3.92 13.55 -5.12
CA LYS A 362 5.21 14.22 -5.02
C LYS A 362 5.91 13.82 -3.73
N PHE A 363 7.24 13.79 -3.75
CA PHE A 363 8.01 13.58 -2.53
C PHE A 363 7.83 14.77 -1.58
N ALA A 364 7.51 14.45 -0.33
CA ALA A 364 7.25 15.39 0.74
C ALA A 364 8.45 15.58 1.67
N ALA A 365 9.52 14.80 1.49
CA ALA A 365 10.78 14.92 2.20
C ALA A 365 11.94 14.94 1.20
N GLN A 366 12.77 13.90 1.19
CA GLN A 366 13.88 13.76 0.24
C GLN A 366 13.39 13.15 -1.08
N LYS A 367 14.11 13.43 -2.17
CA LYS A 367 13.86 12.77 -3.46
C LYS A 367 14.01 11.26 -3.27
N ASP A 368 13.13 10.48 -3.90
CA ASP A 368 13.12 9.02 -3.86
C ASP A 368 12.81 8.42 -2.46
N ASP A 369 12.28 9.24 -1.53
CA ASP A 369 11.70 8.75 -0.26
C ASP A 369 10.22 8.40 -0.46
N PHE A 370 9.97 7.19 -0.94
CA PHE A 370 8.61 6.72 -1.26
C PHE A 370 7.70 6.49 -0.05
N GLU A 371 8.26 6.47 1.17
CA GLU A 371 7.48 6.47 2.42
C GLU A 371 7.00 7.87 2.80
N SER A 372 7.50 8.91 2.13
CA SER A 372 7.22 10.33 2.43
C SER A 372 6.67 11.02 1.18
N ARG A 373 5.40 10.73 0.85
CA ARG A 373 4.74 11.28 -0.33
C ARG A 373 3.51 12.09 0.05
N PHE A 374 3.26 13.13 -0.73
CA PHE A 374 1.96 13.80 -0.79
C PHE A 374 1.23 13.35 -2.05
N ILE A 375 0.07 12.72 -1.87
CA ILE A 375 -0.75 12.12 -2.93
C ILE A 375 -2.03 12.94 -3.06
N THR A 376 -2.24 13.57 -4.21
CA THR A 376 -3.48 14.29 -4.53
C THR A 376 -4.44 13.41 -5.32
N LEU A 377 -5.69 13.37 -4.88
CA LEU A 377 -6.81 12.76 -5.61
C LEU A 377 -7.73 13.86 -6.17
N GLY A 378 -8.27 13.62 -7.35
CA GLY A 378 -9.12 14.59 -8.05
C GLY A 378 -8.35 15.75 -8.68
N GLU A 379 -7.04 15.64 -8.87
CA GLU A 379 -6.19 16.68 -9.45
C GLU A 379 -6.75 17.21 -10.79
N GLY A 380 -6.81 18.53 -10.94
CA GLY A 380 -7.32 19.20 -12.13
C GLY A 380 -8.86 19.23 -12.21
N THR A 381 -9.55 18.91 -11.11
CA THR A 381 -11.02 18.97 -11.03
C THR A 381 -11.48 20.08 -10.06
N LYS A 382 -12.80 20.18 -9.87
CA LYS A 382 -13.39 21.14 -8.92
C LYS A 382 -13.20 20.78 -7.44
N PHE A 383 -12.66 19.59 -7.14
CA PHE A 383 -12.42 19.15 -5.78
C PHE A 383 -11.17 18.27 -5.73
N GLU A 384 -10.12 18.79 -5.11
CA GLU A 384 -8.83 18.11 -4.98
C GLU A 384 -8.54 17.89 -3.50
N VAL A 385 -8.03 16.72 -3.14
CA VAL A 385 -7.62 16.44 -1.76
C VAL A 385 -6.24 15.80 -1.77
N THR A 386 -5.31 16.39 -1.02
CA THR A 386 -3.95 15.89 -0.88
C THR A 386 -3.76 15.22 0.47
N PHE A 387 -3.16 14.03 0.48
CA PHE A 387 -2.89 13.24 1.69
C PHE A 387 -1.40 12.97 1.85
N ALA A 388 -0.94 12.77 3.08
CA ALA A 388 0.43 12.33 3.38
C ALA A 388 0.45 10.94 4.02
N ASN A 389 1.51 10.17 3.78
CA ASN A 389 1.83 8.98 4.57
C ASN A 389 2.02 9.32 6.05
N LEU A 390 2.70 10.42 6.35
CA LEU A 390 2.86 10.93 7.71
C LEU A 390 1.49 11.29 8.32
N GLY A 391 1.11 10.58 9.38
CA GLY A 391 -0.14 10.78 10.12
C GLY A 391 -1.41 10.50 9.33
N ALA A 392 -1.33 9.88 8.14
CA ALA A 392 -2.42 9.82 7.17
C ALA A 392 -3.06 11.22 7.00
N THR A 393 -2.23 12.26 6.96
CA THR A 393 -2.62 13.66 7.14
C THR A 393 -3.37 14.19 5.92
N ILE A 394 -4.41 15.00 6.13
CA ILE A 394 -5.00 15.82 5.07
C ILE A 394 -4.12 17.06 4.91
N VAL A 395 -3.36 17.09 3.84
CA VAL A 395 -2.38 18.15 3.53
C VAL A 395 -3.06 19.38 2.94
N ASP A 396 -4.01 19.16 2.03
CA ASP A 396 -4.79 20.22 1.41
C ASP A 396 -6.17 19.70 0.99
N ILE A 397 -7.13 20.61 0.95
CA ILE A 397 -8.43 20.44 0.31
C ILE A 397 -8.62 21.68 -0.56
N LYS A 398 -8.73 21.50 -1.87
CA LYS A 398 -9.09 22.57 -2.79
C LYS A 398 -10.52 22.42 -3.27
N VAL A 399 -11.28 23.50 -3.13
CA VAL A 399 -12.65 23.63 -3.61
C VAL A 399 -12.64 24.68 -4.71
N ASP A 400 -12.99 24.28 -5.93
CA ASP A 400 -13.01 25.14 -7.11
C ASP A 400 -11.66 25.88 -7.32
N GLY A 401 -10.55 25.18 -7.04
CA GLY A 401 -9.18 25.69 -7.15
C GLY A 401 -8.65 26.44 -5.91
N GLN A 402 -9.50 26.73 -4.93
CA GLN A 402 -9.13 27.42 -3.70
C GLN A 402 -8.84 26.43 -2.56
N SER A 403 -7.65 26.48 -1.99
CA SER A 403 -7.34 25.77 -0.73
C SER A 403 -8.19 26.32 0.42
N VAL A 404 -8.79 25.41 1.21
CA VAL A 404 -9.71 25.75 2.32
C VAL A 404 -9.25 25.22 3.68
N VAL A 405 -8.05 24.66 3.76
CA VAL A 405 -7.45 24.13 5.00
C VAL A 405 -6.03 24.66 5.20
N LEU A 406 -5.55 24.65 6.43
CA LEU A 406 -4.13 24.88 6.74
C LEU A 406 -3.33 23.61 6.46
N GLY A 407 -2.06 23.76 6.11
CA GLY A 407 -1.14 22.65 5.82
C GLY A 407 0.30 23.13 5.59
N TYR A 408 1.23 22.20 5.42
CA TYR A 408 2.63 22.51 5.14
C TYR A 408 3.07 22.02 3.77
N LYS A 409 4.16 22.60 3.27
CA LYS A 409 4.73 22.29 1.96
C LYS A 409 5.40 20.91 1.90
N ASP A 410 5.94 20.47 3.04
CA ASP A 410 6.73 19.25 3.22
C ASP A 410 6.50 18.66 4.63
N GLU A 411 7.02 17.45 4.88
CA GLU A 411 6.87 16.75 6.16
C GLU A 411 7.56 17.47 7.33
N ALA A 412 8.61 18.27 7.06
CA ALA A 412 9.33 18.99 8.10
C ALA A 412 8.41 19.97 8.85
N GLY A 413 7.47 20.60 8.14
CA GLY A 413 6.46 21.45 8.76
C GLY A 413 5.52 20.70 9.73
N TYR A 414 5.19 19.45 9.44
CA TYR A 414 4.33 18.61 10.28
C TYR A 414 5.06 18.00 11.49
N LEU A 415 6.39 17.97 11.45
CA LEU A 415 7.26 17.40 12.48
C LEU A 415 7.87 18.44 13.43
N GLN A 416 7.38 19.69 13.40
CA GLN A 416 7.80 20.74 14.34
C GLN A 416 7.46 20.35 15.79
N GLU A 417 8.36 20.66 16.73
CA GLU A 417 8.18 20.31 18.15
C GLU A 417 6.95 20.97 18.79
N ASP A 418 6.60 22.19 18.36
CA ASP A 418 5.45 22.97 18.82
C ASP A 418 4.18 22.71 17.98
N THR A 419 4.03 21.49 17.45
CA THR A 419 2.94 21.05 16.58
C THR A 419 1.54 21.47 17.06
N ALA A 420 0.73 21.96 16.11
CA ALA A 420 -0.70 22.18 16.29
C ALA A 420 -1.55 21.01 15.73
N TYR A 421 -0.92 19.88 15.37
CA TYR A 421 -1.53 18.69 14.78
C TYR A 421 -2.26 18.92 13.45
N ILE A 422 -1.86 19.93 12.68
CA ILE A 422 -2.57 20.40 11.49
C ILE A 422 -2.87 19.26 10.50
N GLY A 423 -4.16 19.02 10.26
CA GLY A 423 -4.64 18.06 9.25
C GLY A 423 -4.46 16.58 9.62
N ALA A 424 -3.81 16.28 10.74
CA ALA A 424 -3.35 14.93 11.05
C ALA A 424 -4.48 14.02 11.54
N THR A 425 -4.29 12.71 11.36
CA THR A 425 -5.05 11.73 12.15
C THR A 425 -4.54 11.74 13.59
N ILE A 426 -5.45 11.91 14.53
CA ILE A 426 -5.16 11.80 15.95
C ILE A 426 -5.50 10.39 16.42
N GLY A 427 -4.56 9.77 17.14
CA GLY A 427 -4.75 8.48 17.77
C GLY A 427 -3.58 8.14 18.70
N ARG A 428 -3.66 7.10 19.52
CA ARG A 428 -4.85 6.26 19.72
C ARG A 428 -6.02 7.01 20.37
N TYR A 429 -5.74 8.08 21.11
CA TYR A 429 -6.75 8.79 21.89
C TYR A 429 -6.70 10.30 21.67
N ALA A 430 -7.74 10.85 21.06
CA ALA A 430 -7.92 12.26 20.82
C ALA A 430 -8.37 13.01 22.06
N ASN A 431 -7.98 14.29 22.14
CA ASN A 431 -8.17 15.17 23.28
C ASN A 431 -7.49 14.63 24.56
N ARG A 432 -7.89 15.15 25.72
CA ARG A 432 -7.18 15.00 26.98
C ARG A 432 -7.59 13.73 27.73
N ILE A 433 -6.60 13.07 28.33
CA ILE A 433 -6.73 12.11 29.43
C ILE A 433 -6.19 12.78 30.68
N ALA A 434 -7.03 12.88 31.71
CA ALA A 434 -6.71 13.56 32.96
C ALA A 434 -5.47 12.96 33.59
N LYS A 435 -4.46 13.80 33.88
CA LYS A 435 -3.18 13.35 34.47
C LYS A 435 -2.45 12.28 33.66
N GLY A 436 -2.81 12.09 32.39
CA GLY A 436 -2.33 10.97 31.58
C GLY A 436 -2.59 9.61 32.21
N LYS A 437 -3.50 9.48 33.17
CA LYS A 437 -3.74 8.25 33.92
C LYS A 437 -5.08 7.66 33.58
N TYR A 438 -5.14 6.35 33.51
CA TYR A 438 -6.40 5.61 33.42
C TYR A 438 -6.24 4.20 33.96
N THR A 439 -7.36 3.55 34.29
CA THR A 439 -7.40 2.15 34.71
C THR A 439 -8.14 1.31 33.68
N LEU A 440 -7.50 0.24 33.21
CA LEU A 440 -8.08 -0.73 32.28
C LEU A 440 -7.78 -2.14 32.76
N ASN A 441 -8.79 -3.00 32.80
CA ASN A 441 -8.71 -4.39 33.31
C ASN A 441 -7.99 -4.50 34.67
N GLY A 442 -8.29 -3.58 35.59
CA GLY A 442 -7.72 -3.56 36.94
C GLY A 442 -6.26 -3.10 37.02
N LYS A 443 -5.66 -2.65 35.91
CA LYS A 443 -4.30 -2.12 35.85
C LYS A 443 -4.30 -0.62 35.58
N GLU A 444 -3.49 0.12 36.33
CA GLU A 444 -3.24 1.54 36.09
C GLU A 444 -2.20 1.70 34.96
N TYR A 445 -2.45 2.67 34.08
CA TYR A 445 -1.56 3.08 33.00
C TYR A 445 -1.24 4.57 33.17
N GLN A 446 -0.01 4.94 32.83
CA GLN A 446 0.46 6.32 32.80
C GLN A 446 0.96 6.63 31.38
N LEU A 447 0.41 7.67 30.80
CA LEU A 447 0.83 8.28 29.56
C LEU A 447 1.67 9.53 29.86
N THR A 448 2.60 9.85 28.99
CA THR A 448 3.41 11.06 29.11
C THR A 448 2.54 12.32 29.03
N ILE A 449 2.77 13.24 29.96
CA ILE A 449 2.09 14.54 30.04
C ILE A 449 2.72 15.49 29.04
N ASN A 450 1.90 16.10 28.19
CA ASN A 450 2.33 17.06 27.17
C ASN A 450 1.46 18.33 27.11
N ASN A 451 0.37 18.41 27.90
CA ASN A 451 -0.50 19.58 27.91
C ASN A 451 -0.95 19.91 29.33
N GLY A 452 -0.28 20.90 29.95
CA GLY A 452 -0.52 21.25 31.35
C GLY A 452 -0.28 20.05 32.26
N GLU A 453 -1.31 19.63 33.01
CA GLU A 453 -1.25 18.43 33.85
C GLU A 453 -1.70 17.15 33.12
N ASN A 454 -2.06 17.19 31.84
CA ASN A 454 -2.73 16.08 31.13
C ASN A 454 -1.92 15.53 29.94
N CYS A 455 -2.32 14.34 29.48
CA CYS A 455 -1.90 13.82 28.18
C CYS A 455 -2.95 14.21 27.14
N ASN A 456 -2.59 14.99 26.14
CA ASN A 456 -3.46 15.43 25.05
C ASN A 456 -3.05 14.75 23.73
N HIS A 457 -4.05 14.33 22.95
CA HIS A 457 -3.88 13.73 21.61
C HIS A 457 -2.90 12.54 21.56
N GLY A 458 -2.87 11.74 22.63
CA GLY A 458 -2.02 10.55 22.75
C GLY A 458 -0.57 10.83 23.14
N GLY A 459 -0.21 12.08 23.44
CA GLY A 459 1.14 12.42 23.89
C GLY A 459 2.20 12.06 22.83
N PRO A 460 3.37 11.56 23.24
CA PRO A 460 4.38 11.03 22.32
C PRO A 460 3.92 9.84 21.47
N SER A 461 2.86 9.14 21.89
CA SER A 461 2.29 7.98 21.16
C SER A 461 1.32 8.39 20.04
N THR A 462 1.14 9.69 19.84
CA THR A 462 0.27 10.30 18.83
C THR A 462 0.51 9.77 17.41
N PHE A 463 -0.55 9.70 16.60
CA PHE A 463 -0.46 9.20 15.22
C PHE A 463 0.10 10.23 14.24
N HIS A 464 0.10 11.54 14.55
CA HIS A 464 0.52 12.55 13.59
C HIS A 464 2.00 12.44 13.16
N THR A 465 2.85 11.84 13.99
CA THR A 465 4.27 11.61 13.67
C THR A 465 4.55 10.21 13.11
N LYS A 466 3.55 9.33 13.06
CA LYS A 466 3.71 7.95 12.58
C LYS A 466 3.52 7.89 11.07
N LYS A 467 4.41 7.18 10.38
CA LYS A 467 4.26 6.93 8.94
C LYS A 467 3.30 5.77 8.71
N PHE A 468 2.18 6.05 8.06
CA PHE A 468 1.25 5.04 7.59
C PHE A 468 1.76 4.44 6.27
N MET A 469 1.58 3.13 6.12
CA MET A 469 1.79 2.41 4.86
C MET A 469 0.68 2.74 3.86
N GLY A 470 0.97 2.56 2.58
CA GLY A 470 0.06 2.88 1.48
C GLY A 470 0.39 4.22 0.79
N PRO A 471 -0.60 4.93 0.23
CA PRO A 471 -2.01 4.52 0.17
C PRO A 471 -2.28 3.45 -0.88
N LEU A 472 -3.31 2.62 -0.66
CA LEU A 472 -4.02 1.91 -1.73
C LEU A 472 -4.95 2.92 -2.41
N VAL A 473 -4.54 3.42 -3.57
CA VAL A 473 -5.36 4.36 -4.36
C VAL A 473 -6.18 3.62 -5.41
N GLN A 474 -7.46 3.97 -5.50
CA GLN A 474 -8.40 3.45 -6.50
C GLN A 474 -9.31 4.56 -7.06
N ASN A 475 -9.83 4.33 -8.26
CA ASN A 475 -10.90 5.13 -8.86
C ASN A 475 -12.09 4.19 -9.18
N PRO A 476 -12.86 3.76 -8.16
CA PRO A 476 -13.87 2.71 -8.31
C PRO A 476 -15.04 3.11 -9.22
N LYS A 477 -15.31 4.41 -9.34
CA LYS A 477 -16.38 4.97 -10.19
C LYS A 477 -15.97 6.35 -10.68
N LYS A 478 -16.60 6.82 -11.75
CA LYS A 478 -16.45 8.19 -12.22
C LYS A 478 -16.62 9.18 -11.06
N ASP A 479 -15.71 10.14 -10.97
CA ASP A 479 -15.69 11.21 -9.95
C ASP A 479 -15.48 10.73 -8.50
N ILE A 480 -15.26 9.43 -8.26
CA ILE A 480 -15.00 8.87 -6.92
C ILE A 480 -13.59 8.28 -6.86
N PHE A 481 -12.76 8.83 -5.99
CA PHE A 481 -11.43 8.30 -5.68
C PHE A 481 -11.40 7.80 -4.23
N THR A 482 -10.57 6.81 -3.96
CA THR A 482 -10.31 6.35 -2.59
C THR A 482 -8.82 6.22 -2.33
N ALA A 483 -8.39 6.53 -1.11
CA ALA A 483 -7.06 6.24 -0.60
C ALA A 483 -7.18 5.54 0.75
N GLU A 484 -6.59 4.37 0.90
CA GLU A 484 -6.57 3.63 2.16
C GLU A 484 -5.14 3.52 2.70
N PHE A 485 -4.95 3.95 3.94
CA PHE A 485 -3.69 3.91 4.67
C PHE A 485 -3.76 2.88 5.80
N LEU A 486 -2.62 2.25 6.10
CA LEU A 486 -2.49 1.23 7.14
C LEU A 486 -1.38 1.59 8.14
N LEU A 487 -1.70 1.58 9.44
CA LEU A 487 -0.70 1.71 10.51
C LEU A 487 -0.68 0.43 11.34
N LEU A 488 0.53 -0.11 11.51
CA LEU A 488 0.83 -1.16 12.48
C LEU A 488 1.39 -0.50 13.73
N ASP A 489 0.53 -0.26 14.71
CA ASP A 489 0.91 0.43 15.93
C ASP A 489 1.31 -0.58 17.01
N PHE A 490 2.49 -1.17 16.81
CA PHE A 490 3.00 -2.31 17.58
C PHE A 490 4.13 -1.90 18.54
N GLY A 491 4.24 -2.60 19.67
CA GLY A 491 5.40 -2.51 20.58
C GLY A 491 5.34 -1.35 21.58
N LYS A 492 6.04 -1.52 22.73
CA LYS A 492 5.97 -0.60 23.88
C LYS A 492 6.95 0.58 23.82
N GLU A 493 8.01 0.50 23.03
CA GLU A 493 9.06 1.54 23.02
C GLU A 493 8.59 2.87 22.44
N LEU A 494 7.57 2.85 21.58
CA LEU A 494 6.96 4.02 20.94
C LEU A 494 5.47 4.19 21.28
N ASN A 495 4.95 3.37 22.21
CA ASN A 495 3.54 3.34 22.53
C ASN A 495 3.27 2.99 24.00
N GLU A 496 2.69 3.94 24.72
CA GLU A 496 2.35 3.80 26.14
C GLU A 496 0.99 3.13 26.36
N PHE A 497 0.20 2.94 25.30
CA PHE A 497 -1.09 2.24 25.36
C PHE A 497 -0.90 0.71 25.31
N PRO A 498 -1.75 -0.08 25.99
CA PRO A 498 -1.69 -1.53 25.93
C PRO A 498 -2.16 -2.08 24.57
N GLY A 499 -1.59 -3.21 24.18
CA GLY A 499 -2.01 -3.97 23.00
C GLY A 499 -1.46 -3.43 21.69
N ASP A 500 -1.39 -4.31 20.69
CA ASP A 500 -0.93 -3.99 19.34
C ASP A 500 -2.15 -3.80 18.44
N LEU A 501 -2.20 -2.66 17.74
CA LEU A 501 -3.31 -2.30 16.87
C LEU A 501 -2.91 -2.35 15.39
N ILE A 502 -3.84 -2.83 14.58
CA ILE A 502 -3.86 -2.56 13.15
C ILE A 502 -4.92 -1.50 12.90
N ILE A 503 -4.55 -0.41 12.25
CA ILE A 503 -5.43 0.74 12.00
C ILE A 503 -5.52 0.99 10.49
N HIS A 504 -6.74 1.09 9.99
CA HIS A 504 -7.05 1.52 8.63
C HIS A 504 -7.66 2.93 8.66
N VAL A 505 -7.15 3.80 7.78
CA VAL A 505 -7.74 5.12 7.50
C VAL A 505 -8.11 5.15 6.02
N LYS A 506 -9.41 5.17 5.73
CA LYS A 506 -9.91 5.21 4.36
C LYS A 506 -10.53 6.58 4.07
N TYR A 507 -9.99 7.22 3.03
CA TYR A 507 -10.52 8.44 2.46
C TYR A 507 -11.34 8.13 1.21
N ILE A 508 -12.49 8.78 1.05
CA ILE A 508 -13.32 8.72 -0.15
C ILE A 508 -13.55 10.15 -0.64
N VAL A 509 -13.00 10.48 -1.80
CA VAL A 509 -13.12 11.79 -2.45
C VAL A 509 -14.17 11.69 -3.53
N ASN A 510 -15.31 12.35 -3.34
CA ASN A 510 -16.33 12.50 -4.37
C ASN A 510 -16.25 13.90 -4.98
N VAL A 511 -15.70 13.96 -6.19
CA VAL A 511 -15.49 15.20 -6.92
C VAL A 511 -16.82 15.85 -7.31
N ALA A 512 -17.81 15.05 -7.71
CA ALA A 512 -19.10 15.57 -8.17
C ALA A 512 -19.85 16.31 -7.05
N GLU A 513 -19.83 15.72 -5.85
CA GLU A 513 -20.51 16.24 -4.65
C GLU A 513 -19.62 17.14 -3.78
N LYS A 514 -18.34 17.29 -4.13
CA LYS A 514 -17.31 18.00 -3.33
C LYS A 514 -17.30 17.50 -1.87
N THR A 515 -17.28 16.18 -1.70
CA THR A 515 -17.23 15.53 -0.37
C THR A 515 -15.96 14.74 -0.14
N LEU A 516 -15.45 14.81 1.09
CA LEU A 516 -14.42 13.93 1.62
C LEU A 516 -15.00 13.13 2.78
N ASP A 517 -15.13 11.82 2.61
CA ASP A 517 -15.43 10.90 3.71
C ASP A 517 -14.12 10.39 4.31
N ILE A 518 -14.09 10.26 5.63
CA ILE A 518 -13.00 9.70 6.41
C ILE A 518 -13.58 8.55 7.24
N GLU A 519 -13.07 7.35 7.02
CA GLU A 519 -13.48 6.14 7.74
C GLU A 519 -12.28 5.56 8.49
N TYR A 520 -12.45 5.44 9.81
CA TYR A 520 -11.45 4.84 10.69
C TYR A 520 -11.89 3.44 11.08
N GLN A 521 -10.99 2.48 10.98
CA GLN A 521 -11.14 1.15 11.56
C GLN A 521 -9.90 0.75 12.34
N ALA A 522 -10.08 0.09 13.48
CA ALA A 522 -8.94 -0.45 14.21
C ALA A 522 -9.30 -1.75 14.93
N GLU A 523 -8.33 -2.66 14.98
CA GLU A 523 -8.47 -4.00 15.57
C GLU A 523 -7.26 -4.35 16.42
N LEU A 524 -7.49 -5.02 17.54
CA LEU A 524 -6.42 -5.56 18.41
C LEU A 524 -5.93 -6.91 17.88
N VAL A 525 -4.64 -6.97 17.55
CA VAL A 525 -3.98 -8.25 17.20
C VAL A 525 -3.28 -8.88 18.40
N ASN A 526 -2.69 -8.08 19.29
CA ASN A 526 -2.13 -8.50 20.59
C ASN A 526 -2.73 -7.69 21.75
N GLY A 527 -2.87 -8.29 22.94
CA GLY A 527 -3.50 -7.67 24.11
C GLY A 527 -5.00 -7.91 24.25
N GLU A 528 -5.57 -7.56 25.40
CA GLU A 528 -6.99 -7.79 25.75
C GLU A 528 -7.89 -6.60 25.40
N ALA A 529 -7.45 -5.38 25.70
CA ALA A 529 -8.19 -4.16 25.45
C ALA A 529 -7.24 -2.95 25.35
N THR A 530 -7.69 -1.88 24.69
CA THR A 530 -6.97 -0.60 24.61
C THR A 530 -7.93 0.59 24.53
N PRO A 531 -7.58 1.75 25.11
CA PRO A 531 -8.32 2.98 24.84
C PRO A 531 -8.14 3.41 23.38
N ILE A 532 -9.23 3.81 22.74
CA ILE A 532 -9.22 4.36 21.38
C ILE A 532 -10.30 5.42 21.19
N ASN A 533 -9.91 6.53 20.58
CA ASN A 533 -10.74 7.67 20.21
C ASN A 533 -10.00 8.41 19.10
N MET A 534 -10.35 8.17 17.84
CA MET A 534 -9.65 8.76 16.69
C MET A 534 -10.46 9.90 16.07
N THR A 535 -9.76 10.90 15.55
CA THR A 535 -10.35 12.01 14.79
C THR A 535 -9.35 12.53 13.75
N ASN A 536 -9.79 13.44 12.89
CA ASN A 536 -8.93 14.24 12.04
C ASN A 536 -8.88 15.68 12.55
N HIS A 537 -7.68 16.26 12.63
CA HIS A 537 -7.43 17.58 13.21
C HIS A 537 -7.23 18.67 12.14
N THR A 538 -8.08 18.66 11.09
CA THR A 538 -8.06 19.68 10.03
C THR A 538 -8.46 21.05 10.58
N TYR A 539 -7.67 22.07 10.23
CA TYR A 539 -8.02 23.48 10.46
C TYR A 539 -8.51 24.10 9.16
N PHE A 540 -9.76 24.58 9.17
CA PHE A 540 -10.41 25.19 8.03
C PHE A 540 -10.20 26.70 8.02
N ASN A 541 -9.94 27.23 6.83
CA ASN A 541 -10.08 28.65 6.52
C ASN A 541 -10.75 28.77 5.14
N LEU A 542 -12.04 29.10 5.15
CA LEU A 542 -12.87 29.17 3.95
C LEU A 542 -12.58 30.43 3.11
N ASN A 543 -11.67 31.31 3.55
CA ASN A 543 -11.39 32.61 2.92
C ASN A 543 -9.90 32.88 2.71
N LYS A 544 -9.05 31.83 2.64
CA LYS A 544 -7.58 31.94 2.48
C LYS A 544 -7.12 32.89 1.36
N VAL A 545 -7.91 33.03 0.29
CA VAL A 545 -7.58 33.90 -0.85
C VAL A 545 -7.68 35.39 -0.54
N ASN A 546 -8.53 35.77 0.43
CA ASN A 546 -8.79 37.17 0.76
C ASN A 546 -8.20 37.57 2.11
N LYS A 547 -8.13 36.64 3.08
CA LYS A 547 -7.66 36.90 4.44
C LYS A 547 -6.83 35.74 4.99
N GLU A 548 -5.84 36.08 5.80
CA GLU A 548 -5.03 35.09 6.52
C GLU A 548 -5.81 34.39 7.64
N THR A 549 -6.77 35.09 8.27
CA THR A 549 -7.63 34.53 9.33
C THR A 549 -9.00 34.10 8.80
N PHE A 550 -9.71 33.25 9.56
CA PHE A 550 -11.09 32.87 9.22
C PHE A 550 -12.13 33.96 9.56
N ALA A 551 -11.70 35.18 9.93
CA ALA A 551 -12.57 36.22 10.42
C ALA A 551 -13.67 36.59 9.40
N GLY A 552 -14.92 36.53 9.84
CA GLY A 552 -16.11 36.66 9.00
C GLY A 552 -16.82 35.33 8.74
N THR A 553 -16.25 34.19 9.15
CA THR A 553 -16.91 32.88 9.03
C THR A 553 -18.17 32.83 9.91
N GLU A 554 -19.27 32.45 9.30
CA GLU A 554 -20.56 32.19 9.94
C GLU A 554 -20.66 30.71 10.32
N LEU A 555 -20.81 30.43 11.62
CA LEU A 555 -20.86 29.08 12.17
C LEU A 555 -22.22 28.78 12.82
N ARG A 556 -22.73 27.58 12.55
CA ARG A 556 -23.87 26.97 13.25
C ARG A 556 -23.56 25.53 13.60
N VAL A 557 -24.06 25.07 14.73
CA VAL A 557 -23.84 23.70 15.23
C VAL A 557 -25.15 22.94 15.44
N ALA A 558 -25.07 21.62 15.52
CA ALA A 558 -26.24 20.78 15.79
C ALA A 558 -26.81 21.00 17.20
N SER A 559 -25.94 21.29 18.16
CA SER A 559 -26.30 21.42 19.57
C SER A 559 -25.38 22.42 20.25
N ALA A 560 -25.97 23.28 21.09
CA ALA A 560 -25.22 24.17 21.98
C ALA A 560 -24.86 23.49 23.32
N ARG A 561 -25.26 22.23 23.51
CA ARG A 561 -24.92 21.43 24.70
C ARG A 561 -23.47 20.98 24.60
N SER A 562 -22.70 21.17 25.66
CA SER A 562 -21.26 20.94 25.69
C SER A 562 -20.81 20.45 27.05
N LEU A 563 -19.70 19.71 27.07
CA LEU A 563 -19.04 19.34 28.31
C LEU A 563 -18.62 20.59 29.09
N ASP A 564 -19.03 20.63 30.36
CA ASP A 564 -18.52 21.60 31.29
C ASP A 564 -17.08 21.23 31.67
N MET A 565 -16.20 22.24 31.68
CA MET A 565 -14.76 22.04 31.80
C MET A 565 -14.26 22.73 33.07
N ASP A 566 -13.45 22.03 33.87
CA ASP A 566 -12.64 22.68 34.90
C ASP A 566 -11.52 23.46 34.21
N MET A 567 -11.67 24.77 34.07
CA MET A 567 -10.71 25.62 33.35
C MET A 567 -9.30 25.63 33.96
N LYS A 568 -9.13 25.21 35.23
CA LYS A 568 -7.80 25.09 35.84
C LYS A 568 -7.09 23.81 35.42
N ARG A 569 -7.86 22.72 35.31
CA ARG A 569 -7.33 21.38 34.99
C ARG A 569 -7.52 20.98 33.53
N VAL A 570 -8.34 21.73 32.79
CA VAL A 570 -8.71 21.50 31.39
C VAL A 570 -9.24 20.08 31.15
N VAL A 571 -10.11 19.60 32.05
CA VAL A 571 -10.79 18.29 31.96
C VAL A 571 -12.27 18.45 32.33
N PRO A 572 -13.16 17.52 31.93
CA PRO A 572 -14.59 17.64 32.20
C PRO A 572 -14.94 17.61 33.70
N THR A 573 -15.93 18.40 34.09
CA THR A 573 -16.53 18.34 35.44
C THR A 573 -17.56 17.20 35.57
N GLY A 574 -17.87 16.53 34.44
CA GLY A 574 -18.93 15.53 34.31
C GLY A 574 -20.32 16.10 33.99
N LYS A 575 -20.49 17.44 34.00
CA LYS A 575 -21.75 18.11 33.66
C LYS A 575 -21.82 18.48 32.18
N ILE A 576 -23.04 18.62 31.67
CA ILE A 576 -23.32 19.16 30.34
C ILE A 576 -24.04 20.49 30.51
N ILE A 577 -23.51 21.54 29.89
CA ILE A 577 -24.03 22.91 29.96
C ILE A 577 -24.33 23.45 28.57
N THR A 578 -25.10 24.53 28.51
CA THR A 578 -25.37 25.24 27.25
C THR A 578 -24.32 26.33 27.05
N ARG A 579 -23.66 26.36 25.90
CA ARG A 579 -22.72 27.41 25.50
C ARG A 579 -23.42 28.44 24.61
N GLU A 580 -22.92 29.66 24.60
CA GLU A 580 -23.37 30.69 23.66
C GLU A 580 -22.78 30.41 22.27
N ILE A 581 -23.53 29.67 21.45
CA ILE A 581 -23.21 29.38 20.05
C ILE A 581 -24.52 29.15 19.28
N ALA A 582 -24.59 29.62 18.04
CA ALA A 582 -25.76 29.47 17.21
C ALA A 582 -25.96 28.00 16.81
N THR A 583 -27.19 27.52 16.97
CA THR A 583 -27.62 26.22 16.45
C THR A 583 -28.17 26.34 15.03
N PHE A 584 -28.51 25.21 14.38
CA PHE A 584 -29.18 25.24 13.08
C PHE A 584 -30.52 25.99 13.09
N ASP A 585 -31.25 25.97 14.21
CA ASP A 585 -32.54 26.65 14.37
C ASP A 585 -32.42 28.13 14.76
N SER A 586 -31.21 28.62 15.04
CA SER A 586 -31.01 30.02 15.43
C SER A 586 -31.34 30.99 14.28
N SER A 587 -31.87 32.18 14.58
CA SER A 587 -32.18 33.15 13.51
C SER A 587 -30.93 33.75 12.86
N LYS A 588 -29.82 33.85 13.59
CA LYS A 588 -28.51 34.33 13.12
C LYS A 588 -27.41 33.32 13.42
N PRO A 589 -26.36 33.23 12.58
CA PRO A 589 -25.19 32.41 12.88
C PRO A 589 -24.30 33.06 13.94
N THR A 590 -23.40 32.28 14.54
CA THR A 590 -22.27 32.81 15.28
C THR A 590 -21.24 33.31 14.26
N VAL A 591 -20.93 34.60 14.27
CA VAL A 591 -19.90 35.15 13.39
C VAL A 591 -18.56 35.10 14.13
N LEU A 592 -17.60 34.38 13.58
CA LEU A 592 -16.26 34.28 14.12
C LEU A 592 -15.45 35.53 13.74
N GLY A 593 -15.12 36.36 14.72
CA GLY A 593 -14.31 37.56 14.53
C GLY A 593 -12.81 37.32 14.69
N GLU A 594 -12.03 38.40 14.59
CA GLU A 594 -10.56 38.37 14.71
C GLU A 594 -10.06 37.98 16.10
N LYS A 595 -10.89 38.11 17.14
CA LYS A 595 -10.51 37.83 18.53
C LYS A 595 -11.54 37.00 19.29
N THR A 596 -12.82 37.17 18.97
CA THR A 596 -13.94 36.51 19.68
C THR A 596 -15.02 36.09 18.68
N PRO A 597 -15.88 35.13 19.05
CA PRO A 597 -15.76 34.26 20.22
C PRO A 597 -14.60 33.27 20.09
N ASP A 598 -14.08 32.84 21.25
CA ASP A 598 -13.12 31.75 21.40
C ASP A 598 -13.83 30.47 21.85
N TYR A 599 -13.54 29.36 21.18
CA TYR A 599 -14.04 28.04 21.52
C TYR A 599 -12.87 27.08 21.60
N ASP A 600 -12.86 26.26 22.64
CA ASP A 600 -12.07 25.02 22.77
C ASP A 600 -12.91 24.04 23.61
N TYR A 601 -14.05 23.62 23.07
CA TYR A 601 -15.04 22.84 23.81
C TYR A 601 -15.59 21.65 23.02
N ALA A 602 -15.85 20.55 23.74
CA ALA A 602 -16.52 19.37 23.19
C ALA A 602 -18.04 19.56 23.29
N PHE A 603 -18.71 19.57 22.14
CA PHE A 603 -20.16 19.64 22.03
C PHE A 603 -20.77 18.24 21.94
N VAL A 604 -21.94 18.05 22.54
CA VAL A 604 -22.66 16.77 22.61
C VAL A 604 -23.86 16.81 21.69
N ILE A 605 -23.98 15.82 20.80
CA ILE A 605 -25.08 15.75 19.83
C ILE A 605 -26.41 15.44 20.53
N ASP A 606 -26.43 14.40 21.36
CA ASP A 606 -27.55 14.00 22.20
C ASP A 606 -27.04 13.64 23.60
N GLU A 607 -27.43 14.42 24.61
CA GLU A 607 -26.99 14.22 25.99
C GLU A 607 -27.66 13.01 26.67
N ASN A 608 -28.74 12.47 26.10
CA ASN A 608 -29.46 11.32 26.62
C ASN A 608 -28.99 10.00 26.01
N GLU A 609 -28.18 10.06 24.95
CA GLU A 609 -27.70 8.87 24.25
C GLU A 609 -26.56 8.21 25.02
N LYS A 610 -26.72 6.91 25.32
CA LYS A 610 -25.67 6.09 25.92
C LYS A 610 -24.92 5.32 24.84
N ILE A 611 -23.66 5.67 24.63
CA ILE A 611 -22.80 5.01 23.64
C ILE A 611 -22.05 3.86 24.31
N THR A 612 -22.39 2.63 23.92
CA THR A 612 -21.73 1.41 24.43
C THR A 612 -21.03 0.59 23.36
N ASP A 613 -21.17 0.96 22.08
CA ASP A 613 -20.54 0.28 20.95
C ASP A 613 -19.34 1.13 20.47
N VAL A 614 -18.18 0.48 20.33
CA VAL A 614 -16.93 1.10 19.86
C VAL A 614 -16.95 1.34 18.34
N ASN A 615 -17.93 0.76 17.62
CA ASN A 615 -18.17 0.95 16.19
C ASN A 615 -19.38 1.85 15.92
N THR A 616 -19.20 3.16 16.05
CA THR A 616 -20.25 4.15 15.77
C THR A 616 -20.62 4.19 14.30
N ALA A 617 -19.67 3.97 13.39
CA ALA A 617 -19.88 3.98 11.94
C ALA A 617 -20.94 2.97 11.48
N LYS A 618 -21.06 1.83 12.15
CA LYS A 618 -22.06 0.79 11.85
C LYS A 618 -23.43 1.04 12.49
N ARG A 619 -23.48 1.79 13.60
CA ARG A 619 -24.66 1.85 14.48
C ARG A 619 -25.37 3.19 14.46
N ARG A 620 -24.65 4.28 14.21
CA ARG A 620 -25.19 5.64 14.28
C ARG A 620 -25.40 6.22 12.91
N LYS A 621 -26.45 7.04 12.79
CA LYS A 621 -26.73 7.77 11.57
C LYS A 621 -25.66 8.85 11.37
N LEU A 622 -25.19 9.00 10.14
CA LEU A 622 -24.37 10.13 9.75
C LEU A 622 -25.17 11.43 9.95
N THR A 623 -24.71 12.27 10.88
CA THR A 623 -25.42 13.45 11.37
C THR A 623 -24.59 14.69 11.12
N THR A 624 -25.19 15.74 10.53
CA THR A 624 -24.52 17.04 10.38
C THR A 624 -24.34 17.69 11.75
N VAL A 625 -23.11 18.01 12.12
CA VAL A 625 -22.75 18.57 13.44
C VAL A 625 -22.34 20.03 13.39
N ALA A 626 -21.80 20.48 12.25
CA ALA A 626 -21.43 21.87 12.05
C ALA A 626 -21.71 22.31 10.60
N LYS A 627 -22.09 23.58 10.44
CA LYS A 627 -22.20 24.28 9.17
C LYS A 627 -21.42 25.59 9.28
N ALA A 628 -20.40 25.75 8.45
CA ALA A 628 -19.63 26.96 8.32
C ALA A 628 -19.84 27.56 6.93
N TYR A 629 -19.91 28.88 6.83
CA TYR A 629 -20.02 29.60 5.56
C TYR A 629 -19.21 30.87 5.64
N HIS A 630 -18.51 31.24 4.57
CA HIS A 630 -17.84 32.52 4.50
C HIS A 630 -18.43 33.40 3.39
N PRO A 631 -18.97 34.60 3.71
CA PRO A 631 -19.72 35.41 2.73
C PRO A 631 -18.87 35.96 1.60
N GLU A 632 -17.58 36.25 1.83
CA GLU A 632 -16.68 36.79 0.78
C GLU A 632 -16.31 35.75 -0.27
N SER A 633 -15.89 34.54 0.13
CA SER A 633 -15.55 33.45 -0.78
C SER A 633 -16.77 32.69 -1.29
N LYS A 634 -17.91 32.79 -0.58
CA LYS A 634 -19.15 32.05 -0.82
C LYS A 634 -19.02 30.53 -0.69
N ILE A 635 -17.98 30.07 -0.01
CA ILE A 635 -17.76 28.64 0.25
C ILE A 635 -18.54 28.24 1.50
N GLY A 636 -19.39 27.21 1.35
CA GLY A 636 -20.01 26.50 2.47
C GLY A 636 -19.26 25.22 2.83
N LEU A 637 -19.26 24.87 4.11
CA LEU A 637 -18.74 23.62 4.66
C LEU A 637 -19.78 23.02 5.61
N GLU A 638 -20.19 21.78 5.35
CA GLU A 638 -20.91 20.95 6.31
C GLU A 638 -19.98 19.84 6.82
N ILE A 639 -19.98 19.64 8.14
CA ILE A 639 -19.26 18.54 8.78
C ILE A 639 -20.28 17.59 9.34
N LEU A 640 -20.19 16.32 8.94
CA LEU A 640 -21.06 15.25 9.38
C LEU A 640 -20.25 14.15 10.06
N THR A 641 -20.87 13.43 10.98
CA THR A 641 -20.20 12.34 11.69
C THR A 641 -21.17 11.31 12.24
N THR A 642 -20.64 10.12 12.53
CA THR A 642 -21.29 9.09 13.32
C THR A 642 -20.88 9.13 14.79
N GLU A 643 -19.93 9.99 15.17
CA GLU A 643 -19.41 10.15 16.52
C GLU A 643 -20.36 10.94 17.45
N PRO A 644 -20.35 10.69 18.77
CA PRO A 644 -21.34 11.27 19.70
C PRO A 644 -21.08 12.72 20.07
N THR A 645 -19.85 13.18 19.88
CA THR A 645 -19.43 14.55 20.20
C THR A 645 -18.57 15.12 19.10
N PHE A 646 -18.36 16.44 19.15
CA PHE A 646 -17.44 17.14 18.27
C PHE A 646 -16.77 18.28 19.04
N GLN A 647 -15.44 18.31 19.03
CA GLN A 647 -14.68 19.46 19.52
C GLN A 647 -14.84 20.60 18.53
N ILE A 648 -15.01 21.83 19.01
CA ILE A 648 -14.79 23.04 18.22
C ILE A 648 -13.64 23.79 18.86
N TYR A 649 -12.62 24.07 18.05
CA TYR A 649 -11.47 24.85 18.44
C TYR A 649 -11.24 25.98 17.44
N THR A 650 -11.26 27.23 17.90
CA THR A 650 -11.08 28.42 17.04
C THR A 650 -9.62 28.77 16.76
N GLY A 651 -8.66 27.89 17.08
CA GLY A 651 -7.27 28.10 16.69
C GLY A 651 -6.58 29.25 17.42
N ASP A 652 -7.07 29.70 18.58
CA ASP A 652 -6.55 30.85 19.32
C ASP A 652 -5.09 30.67 19.80
N TRP A 653 -4.63 29.42 19.86
CA TRP A 653 -3.28 29.02 20.24
C TRP A 653 -2.55 28.31 19.10
N LEU A 654 -2.96 28.55 17.84
CA LEU A 654 -2.24 28.04 16.68
C LEU A 654 -0.75 28.46 16.74
N SER A 655 0.11 27.49 16.42
CA SER A 655 1.58 27.54 16.54
C SER A 655 2.24 26.93 15.29
N ALA A 656 3.52 26.57 15.36
CA ALA A 656 4.23 25.84 14.31
C ALA A 656 4.15 26.52 12.93
N GLY A 657 4.42 27.83 12.89
CA GLY A 657 4.40 28.63 11.64
C GLY A 657 3.04 29.25 11.30
N TYR A 658 2.00 29.01 12.12
CA TYR A 658 0.73 29.71 12.05
C TYR A 658 0.56 30.68 13.22
N THR A 659 -0.32 31.65 13.04
CA THR A 659 -0.74 32.64 14.04
C THR A 659 -2.16 32.34 14.52
N PRO A 660 -2.56 32.85 15.70
CA PRO A 660 -3.89 32.65 16.24
C PRO A 660 -5.01 32.90 15.23
N ARG A 661 -5.98 31.97 15.18
CA ARG A 661 -7.21 32.08 14.41
C ARG A 661 -7.02 32.12 12.88
N GLN A 662 -5.89 31.62 12.38
CA GLN A 662 -5.70 31.39 10.95
C GLN A 662 -6.58 30.26 10.40
N GLY A 663 -6.99 29.32 11.25
CA GLY A 663 -7.94 28.27 10.93
C GLY A 663 -8.69 27.79 12.17
N PHE A 664 -9.88 27.21 11.99
CA PHE A 664 -10.66 26.60 13.06
C PHE A 664 -10.79 25.09 12.83
N ALA A 665 -10.75 24.30 13.88
CA ALA A 665 -10.92 22.85 13.83
C ALA A 665 -12.31 22.43 14.33
N VAL A 666 -12.84 21.38 13.72
CA VAL A 666 -14.00 20.65 14.22
C VAL A 666 -13.65 19.18 14.22
N GLU A 667 -13.55 18.58 15.39
CA GLU A 667 -13.05 17.21 15.57
C GLU A 667 -14.15 16.32 16.14
N PRO A 668 -14.94 15.63 15.31
CA PRO A 668 -15.83 14.59 15.77
C PRO A 668 -15.08 13.47 16.51
N GLY A 669 -15.61 13.05 17.66
CA GLY A 669 -15.00 12.00 18.49
C GLY A 669 -15.84 11.67 19.72
N ARG A 670 -15.18 11.13 20.76
CA ARG A 670 -15.84 10.58 21.95
C ARG A 670 -15.44 11.31 23.23
N TYR A 671 -16.12 12.41 23.49
CA TYR A 671 -16.02 13.21 24.70
C TYR A 671 -14.56 13.64 25.00
N VAL A 672 -14.31 14.10 26.22
CA VAL A 672 -12.95 14.36 26.75
C VAL A 672 -12.78 13.49 27.98
N ASP A 673 -11.60 12.92 28.19
CA ASP A 673 -11.28 12.04 29.32
C ASP A 673 -12.25 10.84 29.48
N ALA A 674 -12.98 10.47 28.42
CA ALA A 674 -14.04 9.45 28.45
C ALA A 674 -13.61 8.15 29.14
N ILE A 675 -12.37 7.70 28.96
CA ILE A 675 -11.82 6.50 29.59
C ILE A 675 -11.91 6.51 31.13
N ASN A 676 -11.88 7.68 31.76
CA ASN A 676 -11.98 7.87 33.21
C ASN A 676 -13.40 8.20 33.70
N HIS A 677 -14.36 8.34 32.80
CA HIS A 677 -15.75 8.65 33.14
C HIS A 677 -16.66 7.43 32.88
N GLU A 678 -17.27 6.88 33.93
CA GLU A 678 -18.10 5.66 33.84
C GLU A 678 -19.22 5.73 32.78
N GLN A 679 -19.78 6.92 32.59
CA GLN A 679 -20.82 7.20 31.60
C GLN A 679 -20.36 7.11 30.14
N TRP A 680 -19.06 7.29 29.87
CA TRP A 680 -18.52 7.40 28.50
C TRP A 680 -17.48 6.33 28.18
N ARG A 681 -16.85 5.73 29.20
CA ARG A 681 -15.68 4.82 29.06
C ARG A 681 -15.88 3.67 28.08
N GLU A 682 -17.07 3.05 28.05
CA GLU A 682 -17.31 1.91 27.17
C GLU A 682 -17.29 2.31 25.68
N SER A 683 -17.54 3.58 25.36
CA SER A 683 -17.44 4.07 23.97
C SER A 683 -16.00 4.14 23.46
N VAL A 684 -15.00 4.14 24.35
CA VAL A 684 -13.58 4.32 23.99
C VAL A 684 -12.71 3.12 24.37
N ILE A 685 -13.29 2.00 24.81
CA ILE A 685 -12.55 0.77 25.10
C ILE A 685 -12.75 -0.22 23.96
N LEU A 686 -11.70 -0.43 23.16
CA LEU A 686 -11.66 -1.48 22.17
C LEU A 686 -11.19 -2.78 22.83
N LYS A 687 -12.01 -3.83 22.79
CA LYS A 687 -11.68 -5.16 23.32
C LYS A 687 -11.25 -6.08 22.18
N ARG A 688 -10.45 -7.11 22.48
CA ARG A 688 -10.07 -8.13 21.48
C ARG A 688 -11.32 -8.77 20.87
N GLY A 689 -11.37 -8.82 19.55
CA GLY A 689 -12.50 -9.36 18.79
C GLY A 689 -13.53 -8.32 18.35
N ASP A 690 -13.52 -7.12 18.95
CA ASP A 690 -14.28 -5.97 18.49
C ASP A 690 -13.52 -5.22 17.39
N VAL A 691 -14.24 -4.38 16.64
CA VAL A 691 -13.68 -3.48 15.61
C VAL A 691 -14.08 -2.05 15.97
N TYR A 692 -13.11 -1.19 16.26
CA TYR A 692 -13.37 0.25 16.34
C TYR A 692 -13.81 0.75 14.97
N GLY A 693 -14.85 1.59 14.93
CA GLY A 693 -15.33 2.20 13.69
C GLY A 693 -15.78 3.62 13.95
N SER A 694 -15.33 4.56 13.13
CA SER A 694 -15.74 5.96 13.14
C SER A 694 -15.81 6.51 11.71
N LYS A 695 -16.74 7.43 11.47
CA LYS A 695 -16.92 8.09 10.18
C LYS A 695 -17.12 9.59 10.33
N ILE A 696 -16.36 10.36 9.55
CA ILE A 696 -16.45 11.83 9.40
C ILE A 696 -16.67 12.14 7.92
N VAL A 697 -17.43 13.18 7.60
CA VAL A 697 -17.61 13.68 6.23
C VAL A 697 -17.48 15.19 6.22
N TYR A 698 -16.65 15.72 5.33
CA TYR A 698 -16.61 17.14 4.97
C TYR A 698 -17.32 17.31 3.63
N ARG A 699 -18.31 18.20 3.55
CA ARG A 699 -19.04 18.53 2.32
C ARG A 699 -18.93 20.01 2.03
N PHE A 700 -18.54 20.35 0.81
CA PHE A 700 -18.42 21.73 0.37
C PHE A 700 -19.49 22.11 -0.65
N THR A 701 -19.99 23.35 -0.57
CA THR A 701 -20.96 23.91 -1.53
C THR A 701 -20.44 25.18 -2.14
#